data_AF-A0A816NS40-F1
#
_entry.id   AF-A0A816NS40-F1
#
_cell.length_a   1.000
_cell.length_b   1.000
_cell.length_c   1.000
_cell.angle_alpha   90.00
_cell.angle_beta   90.00
_cell.angle_gamma   90.00
#
_symmetry.space_group_name_H-M   'P 1'
#
loop_
_entity.id
_entity.type
_entity.pdbx_description
1 polymer ?
#
loop_
_entity_poly.entity_id
_entity_poly.type
_entity_poly.pdbx_seq_one_letter_code
_entity_poly.pdbx_strand_id
1 'polypeptide(L)'
;MGCSSSVKDSAVISYSPHAHHQAVRVNPRLLMSPGDNNDNRRSQEMRESISGYHEVPLLTLKQACHGLNIQNLDMYIKKAWNYSKNLRHGLTQDEQAAINLYTQQTPIYRLLNEALRKADGRSLSSWYGYLKLLLVALYKLPPYRGTVWRGVPHDLSTKYRKDDEHVWWSFGSCTSSLDILTSPNFLGASGVRTLFNIEVFDGRSVSKFSEFNAEDEILLLPGTYVRVVSEMKQSDGLHIIHLKQMEPPYFLLGPPGKVDRMPQQASQHHNRQNRSIDNEISTEEYETYEDDSKYQSNSTVESLSAFNTQIQLAKNISSDSEKATVLKHLLTNKKLSDQMIAGVVECVETMYSAKEKGDVLQLIAKRSGLSAKQFQVSVKGINGISNDGSKATTLKTFLLHEKFTVQHLDAVLSAAESMYSSGDKQSVFNDLICNRYLEARHFPSILNGIKEISNDSHKSSVLCKLAPKLPKNDANVRQAYLMAADSIYSSKDKAEATMAFVSDPEWTGSTKHQEYEFDDDYSTTQSNSTVESLSAFNTQIQLAKNISSDSEKATVLKHLLTNKKLSDQMIAGVVECVETMYSAKEKGDVLQLIAKRSGLSAKQFQVSVKGINGISNDGSKATTLKTFLLHEKFTVQHLDAVLSAAESMYSSGDKQSVFNDLICNRYLEARHFPSILNGIKEISNDSHKSSVLCKLAPKLPKNDANVRQAYLMAADSIYSSKDKAAATMAFM
;
A
#
# COMPACT_ATOMS: atom_id res chain seq x y z
N MET A 1 27.64 70.54 -51.31
CA MET A 1 27.14 70.94 -49.97
C MET A 1 27.04 69.66 -49.16
N GLY A 2 27.76 69.63 -48.04
CA GLY A 2 28.39 68.44 -47.46
C GLY A 2 27.43 67.38 -46.91
N CYS A 3 27.88 66.17 -46.59
CA CYS A 3 29.21 65.51 -46.64
C CYS A 3 28.88 64.02 -46.41
N SER A 4 29.55 63.01 -46.96
CA SER A 4 30.73 62.91 -47.80
C SER A 4 30.80 61.45 -48.32
N SER A 5 31.02 61.30 -49.64
CA SER A 5 32.01 60.41 -50.28
C SER A 5 32.28 59.00 -49.75
N SER A 6 32.57 57.98 -50.55
CA SER A 6 32.59 57.77 -52.00
C SER A 6 33.03 56.33 -52.21
N VAL A 7 32.50 55.74 -53.27
CA VAL A 7 32.88 54.49 -53.93
C VAL A 7 34.41 54.37 -54.17
N LYS A 8 35.01 53.19 -53.97
CA LYS A 8 35.70 52.40 -55.02
C LYS A 8 36.58 51.26 -54.47
N ASP A 9 36.60 50.22 -55.30
CA ASP A 9 37.38 48.99 -55.30
C ASP A 9 38.87 49.16 -55.01
N SER A 10 39.50 48.11 -54.46
CA SER A 10 40.53 47.30 -55.17
C SER A 10 41.19 46.29 -54.25
N ALA A 11 41.42 45.11 -54.82
CA ALA A 11 42.04 43.91 -54.26
C ALA A 11 43.50 44.11 -53.81
N VAL A 12 44.01 43.16 -52.98
CA VAL A 12 45.23 42.35 -53.24
C VAL A 12 45.70 41.59 -51.97
N ILE A 13 45.68 40.25 -52.09
CA ILE A 13 46.70 39.24 -51.70
C ILE A 13 46.94 38.85 -50.21
N SER A 14 46.60 37.57 -49.97
CA SER A 14 47.19 36.50 -49.13
C SER A 14 47.81 36.79 -47.76
N TYR A 15 47.35 36.06 -46.74
CA TYR A 15 48.14 35.02 -46.03
C TYR A 15 47.18 34.12 -45.21
N SER A 16 47.34 32.81 -45.36
CA SER A 16 46.83 31.78 -44.41
C SER A 16 48.00 31.42 -43.46
N PRO A 17 47.80 30.87 -42.24
CA PRO A 17 47.29 29.50 -42.10
C PRO A 17 46.44 29.16 -40.85
N HIS A 18 45.58 28.16 -41.04
CA HIS A 18 45.16 27.12 -40.07
C HIS A 18 44.35 27.53 -38.83
N ALA A 19 43.06 27.13 -38.81
CA ALA A 19 42.61 26.04 -37.96
C ALA A 19 41.19 25.60 -38.35
N HIS A 20 40.99 24.30 -38.42
CA HIS A 20 39.74 23.62 -38.72
C HIS A 20 38.59 24.05 -37.80
N HIS A 21 37.54 24.65 -38.36
CA HIS A 21 36.18 24.47 -37.86
C HIS A 21 35.30 24.00 -39.01
N GLN A 22 35.08 22.68 -39.06
CA GLN A 22 33.96 22.10 -39.78
C GLN A 22 32.67 22.70 -39.21
N ALA A 23 32.14 23.68 -39.93
CA ALA A 23 30.73 24.04 -39.84
C ALA A 23 29.91 22.87 -40.40
N VAL A 24 29.42 21.99 -39.53
CA VAL A 24 28.32 21.08 -39.86
C VAL A 24 27.31 21.08 -38.71
N ARG A 25 26.27 21.88 -38.96
CA ARG A 25 24.84 21.62 -38.72
C ARG A 25 24.39 21.23 -37.30
N VAL A 26 23.89 22.26 -36.61
CA VAL A 26 22.74 22.31 -35.68
C VAL A 26 22.10 20.95 -35.36
N ASN A 27 22.16 20.54 -34.09
CA ASN A 27 21.35 19.46 -33.51
C ASN A 27 20.28 20.08 -32.58
N PRO A 28 18.99 19.73 -32.67
CA PRO A 28 17.88 20.60 -32.27
C PRO A 28 17.30 20.22 -30.91
N ARG A 29 17.38 21.11 -29.90
CA ARG A 29 16.52 21.05 -28.70
C ARG A 29 16.18 22.38 -28.03
N LEU A 30 16.27 23.48 -28.76
CA LEU A 30 15.64 24.75 -28.39
C LEU A 30 15.13 25.38 -29.69
N LEU A 31 13.92 25.00 -30.10
CA LEU A 31 13.19 25.77 -31.10
C LEU A 31 12.28 26.73 -30.34
N MET A 32 12.65 28.01 -30.35
CA MET A 32 11.62 29.05 -30.33
C MET A 32 10.93 29.05 -31.69
N SER A 33 9.64 29.38 -31.69
CA SER A 33 9.05 30.16 -32.77
C SER A 33 7.99 31.09 -32.22
N PRO A 34 7.74 32.22 -32.91
CA PRO A 34 7.57 33.53 -32.30
C PRO A 34 6.10 33.89 -32.09
N GLY A 35 5.80 34.51 -30.94
CA GLY A 35 4.53 35.16 -30.69
C GLY A 35 3.75 34.54 -29.53
N ASP A 36 4.21 34.77 -28.30
CA ASP A 36 3.30 35.15 -27.22
C ASP A 36 4.12 35.68 -26.05
N ASN A 37 4.00 36.99 -25.81
CA ASN A 37 4.71 37.74 -24.78
C ASN A 37 4.11 37.46 -23.39
N ASN A 38 4.26 36.24 -22.88
CA ASN A 38 4.07 35.95 -21.46
C ASN A 38 4.98 34.77 -21.05
N ASP A 39 6.28 35.00 -21.14
CA ASP A 39 7.29 34.02 -20.74
C ASP A 39 7.27 33.85 -19.21
N ASN A 40 6.86 32.65 -18.79
CA ASN A 40 6.70 32.25 -17.42
C ASN A 40 8.08 32.28 -16.72
N ARG A 41 8.33 33.31 -15.89
CA ARG A 41 9.62 33.57 -15.18
C ARG A 41 10.31 32.30 -14.62
N ARG A 42 9.53 31.33 -14.13
CA ARG A 42 10.05 30.04 -13.64
C ARG A 42 10.65 29.13 -14.71
N SER A 43 10.12 29.13 -15.93
CA SER A 43 10.68 28.38 -17.06
C SER A 43 12.05 28.92 -17.44
N GLN A 44 12.25 30.23 -17.34
CA GLN A 44 13.53 30.88 -17.55
C GLN A 44 14.52 30.57 -16.41
N GLU A 45 14.10 30.73 -15.15
CA GLU A 45 14.90 30.39 -13.96
C GLU A 45 15.34 28.91 -13.96
N MET A 46 14.48 27.99 -14.40
CA MET A 46 14.85 26.58 -14.53
C MET A 46 15.81 26.32 -15.69
N ARG A 47 15.63 26.97 -16.85
CA ARG A 47 16.57 26.87 -17.98
C ARG A 47 17.99 27.27 -17.57
N GLU A 48 18.10 28.36 -16.82
CA GLU A 48 19.36 28.80 -16.24
C GLU A 48 19.89 27.80 -15.20
N SER A 49 19.00 27.22 -14.39
CA SER A 49 19.36 26.27 -13.33
C SER A 49 19.79 24.88 -13.77
N ILE A 50 19.54 24.51 -15.03
CA ILE A 50 20.06 23.27 -15.64
C ILE A 50 21.24 23.55 -16.59
N SER A 51 21.73 24.79 -16.63
CA SER A 51 22.94 25.15 -17.37
C SER A 51 24.12 24.30 -16.84
N GLY A 52 24.86 23.66 -17.75
CA GLY A 52 25.94 22.71 -17.42
C GLY A 52 25.52 21.25 -17.21
N TYR A 53 24.23 20.92 -17.03
CA TYR A 53 23.79 19.51 -16.87
C TYR A 53 24.15 18.63 -18.08
N HIS A 54 24.07 19.21 -19.29
CA HIS A 54 24.37 18.50 -20.52
C HIS A 54 25.86 18.10 -20.62
N GLU A 55 26.75 18.86 -19.99
CA GLU A 55 28.21 18.67 -20.01
C GLU A 55 28.69 17.57 -19.05
N VAL A 56 27.91 17.23 -18.03
CA VAL A 56 28.27 16.19 -17.05
C VAL A 56 28.37 14.82 -17.75
N PRO A 57 29.48 14.08 -17.69
CA PRO A 57 29.55 12.75 -18.32
C PRO A 57 28.59 11.76 -17.64
N LEU A 58 28.25 10.67 -18.33
CA LEU A 58 27.56 9.56 -17.67
C LEU A 58 28.55 8.85 -16.73
N LEU A 59 28.21 8.75 -15.45
CA LEU A 59 29.07 8.23 -14.39
C LEU A 59 28.53 6.93 -13.81
N THR A 60 29.39 6.13 -13.17
CA THR A 60 28.95 5.00 -12.31
C THR A 60 28.16 5.49 -11.11
N LEU A 61 27.36 4.64 -10.45
CA LEU A 61 26.54 5.07 -9.32
C LEU A 61 27.37 5.70 -8.19
N LYS A 62 28.52 5.10 -7.88
CA LYS A 62 29.42 5.62 -6.83
C LYS A 62 29.97 7.00 -7.18
N GLN A 63 30.38 7.21 -8.43
CA GLN A 63 30.88 8.51 -8.90
C GLN A 63 29.77 9.55 -8.97
N ALA A 64 28.59 9.17 -9.47
CA ALA A 64 27.42 10.02 -9.62
C ALA A 64 26.91 10.59 -8.30
N CYS A 65 27.09 9.85 -7.20
CA CYS A 65 26.69 10.25 -5.85
C CYS A 65 27.80 10.92 -5.02
N HIS A 66 29.05 10.97 -5.50
CA HIS A 66 30.21 11.36 -4.68
C HIS A 66 30.10 12.78 -4.08
N GLY A 67 29.45 13.72 -4.78
CA GLY A 67 29.26 15.10 -4.33
C GLY A 67 28.05 15.33 -3.41
N LEU A 68 27.30 14.28 -3.06
CA LEU A 68 26.09 14.39 -2.24
C LEU A 68 26.44 14.30 -0.74
N ASN A 69 26.20 15.37 0.01
CA ASN A 69 26.42 15.39 1.46
C ASN A 69 25.26 14.71 2.21
N ILE A 70 25.22 13.37 2.19
CA ILE A 70 24.17 12.55 2.81
C ILE A 70 24.80 11.54 3.76
N GLN A 71 24.32 11.48 5.00
CA GLN A 71 24.78 10.50 5.98
C GLN A 71 24.47 9.07 5.51
N ASN A 72 25.42 8.14 5.70
CA ASN A 72 25.32 6.74 5.30
C ASN A 72 25.16 6.47 3.79
N LEU A 73 25.50 7.44 2.94
CA LEU A 73 25.35 7.33 1.47
C LEU A 73 26.03 6.08 0.87
N ASP A 74 27.25 5.76 1.30
CA ASP A 74 27.97 4.57 0.82
C ASP A 74 27.23 3.26 1.09
N MET A 75 26.55 3.17 2.23
CA MET A 75 25.74 2.01 2.59
C MET A 75 24.53 1.88 1.65
N TYR A 76 23.84 2.98 1.36
CA TYR A 76 22.70 3.00 0.44
C TYR A 76 23.12 2.64 -0.98
N ILE A 77 24.22 3.20 -1.48
CA ILE A 77 24.81 2.86 -2.78
C ILE A 77 25.12 1.37 -2.84
N LYS A 78 25.81 0.82 -1.82
CA LYS A 78 26.16 -0.60 -1.78
C LYS A 78 24.93 -1.51 -1.76
N LYS A 79 23.88 -1.15 -1.01
CA LYS A 79 22.61 -1.87 -0.98
C LYS A 79 21.95 -1.88 -2.36
N ALA A 80 21.79 -0.71 -2.98
CA ALA A 80 21.17 -0.57 -4.30
C ALA A 80 21.93 -1.33 -5.39
N TRP A 81 23.25 -1.24 -5.35
CA TRP A 81 24.13 -1.90 -6.31
C TRP A 81 24.06 -3.43 -6.18
N ASN A 82 24.03 -3.96 -4.95
CA ASN A 82 23.90 -5.39 -4.70
C ASN A 82 22.55 -5.95 -5.12
N TYR A 83 21.47 -5.19 -4.96
CA TYR A 83 20.12 -5.56 -5.42
C TYR A 83 20.07 -5.68 -6.96
N SER A 84 20.87 -4.88 -7.66
CA SER A 84 20.76 -4.66 -9.10
C SER A 84 21.60 -5.60 -9.98
N LYS A 85 22.05 -6.74 -9.43
CA LYS A 85 22.87 -7.72 -10.17
C LYS A 85 22.14 -8.39 -11.33
N ASN A 86 20.82 -8.53 -11.22
CA ASN A 86 19.99 -9.14 -12.26
C ASN A 86 19.55 -8.09 -13.27
N LEU A 87 20.37 -7.90 -14.30
CA LEU A 87 20.16 -6.90 -15.36
C LEU A 87 18.85 -7.15 -16.12
N ARG A 88 18.11 -6.08 -16.38
CA ARG A 88 16.82 -6.11 -17.11
C ARG A 88 16.74 -4.96 -18.09
N HIS A 89 15.95 -5.14 -19.16
CA HIS A 89 15.61 -4.07 -20.10
C HIS A 89 16.82 -3.31 -20.72
N GLY A 90 17.97 -3.97 -20.86
CA GLY A 90 19.19 -3.35 -21.39
C GLY A 90 19.82 -2.29 -20.48
N LEU A 91 19.43 -2.26 -19.20
CA LEU A 91 20.05 -1.41 -18.19
C LEU A 91 21.40 -2.00 -17.75
N THR A 92 22.37 -1.13 -17.49
CA THR A 92 23.57 -1.49 -16.73
C THR A 92 23.24 -1.66 -15.26
N GLN A 93 24.14 -2.30 -14.50
CA GLN A 93 23.95 -2.47 -13.06
C GLN A 93 23.87 -1.12 -12.34
N ASP A 94 24.68 -0.14 -12.75
CA ASP A 94 24.64 1.23 -12.19
C ASP A 94 23.33 1.94 -12.48
N GLU A 95 22.79 1.79 -13.70
CA GLU A 95 21.50 2.37 -14.09
C GLU A 95 20.33 1.76 -13.30
N GLN A 96 20.31 0.43 -13.18
CA GLN A 96 19.31 -0.27 -12.39
C GLN A 96 19.42 0.08 -10.90
N ALA A 97 20.65 0.19 -10.39
CA ALA A 97 20.91 0.59 -9.02
C ALA A 97 20.51 2.05 -8.76
N ALA A 98 20.61 2.94 -9.75
CA ALA A 98 20.11 4.31 -9.62
C ALA A 98 18.59 4.36 -9.46
N ILE A 99 17.84 3.56 -10.25
CA ILE A 99 16.39 3.45 -10.08
C ILE A 99 16.06 2.89 -8.70
N ASN A 100 16.72 1.79 -8.30
CA ASN A 100 16.49 1.19 -6.99
C ASN A 100 16.79 2.19 -5.85
N LEU A 101 17.94 2.88 -5.90
CA LEU A 101 18.36 3.86 -4.89
C LEU A 101 17.34 5.00 -4.74
N TYR A 102 16.73 5.45 -5.84
CA TYR A 102 15.67 6.46 -5.81
C TYR A 102 14.43 5.96 -5.04
N THR A 103 14.07 4.69 -5.18
CA THR A 103 12.85 4.10 -4.58
C THR A 103 13.02 3.56 -3.15
N GLN A 104 14.26 3.51 -2.62
CA GLN A 104 14.49 3.05 -1.25
C GLN A 104 13.97 4.07 -0.22
N GLN A 105 13.69 3.61 1.01
CA GLN A 105 13.41 4.48 2.16
C GLN A 105 14.69 5.20 2.64
N THR A 106 15.22 6.10 1.82
CA THR A 106 16.41 6.92 2.08
C THR A 106 16.09 8.40 1.86
N PRO A 107 16.93 9.33 2.35
CA PRO A 107 16.75 10.75 2.07
C PRO A 107 16.89 11.16 0.60
N ILE A 108 17.39 10.29 -0.29
CA ILE A 108 17.79 10.64 -1.66
C ILE A 108 16.63 11.18 -2.48
N TYR A 109 15.50 10.48 -2.55
CA TYR A 109 14.35 10.93 -3.34
C TYR A 109 13.81 12.27 -2.83
N ARG A 110 13.76 12.44 -1.50
CA ARG A 110 13.25 13.64 -0.84
C ARG A 110 14.13 14.85 -1.15
N LEU A 111 15.45 14.69 -1.00
CA LEU A 111 16.42 15.77 -1.21
C LEU A 111 16.55 16.14 -2.70
N LEU A 112 16.55 15.15 -3.60
CA LEU A 112 16.54 15.43 -5.04
C LEU A 112 15.27 16.18 -5.47
N ASN A 113 14.09 15.72 -5.02
CA ASN A 113 12.83 16.39 -5.32
C ASN A 113 12.72 17.77 -4.64
N GLU A 114 13.44 18.02 -3.55
CA GLU A 114 13.55 19.35 -2.95
C GLU A 114 14.42 20.28 -3.81
N ALA A 115 15.59 19.81 -4.27
CA ALA A 115 16.46 20.58 -5.18
C ALA A 115 15.76 20.92 -6.51
N LEU A 116 15.04 19.96 -7.09
CA LEU A 116 14.26 20.17 -8.32
C LEU A 116 13.12 21.19 -8.14
N ARG A 117 12.51 21.29 -6.95
CA ARG A 117 11.43 22.26 -6.68
C ARG A 117 11.92 23.67 -6.41
N LYS A 118 13.12 23.83 -5.85
CA LYS A 118 13.72 25.15 -5.58
C LYS A 118 14.14 25.87 -6.86
N ALA A 119 14.46 25.10 -7.91
CA ALA A 119 14.86 25.63 -9.22
C ALA A 119 15.97 26.70 -9.12
N ASP A 120 16.92 26.50 -8.19
CA ASP A 120 18.13 27.29 -8.03
C ASP A 120 19.34 26.45 -8.47
N GLY A 121 19.99 26.82 -9.58
CA GLY A 121 21.04 26.02 -10.21
C GLY A 121 22.19 25.59 -9.29
N ARG A 122 22.42 26.31 -8.19
CA ARG A 122 23.42 25.95 -7.16
C ARG A 122 23.07 24.71 -6.35
N SER A 123 21.79 24.51 -6.03
CA SER A 123 21.36 23.35 -5.25
C SER A 123 21.26 22.11 -6.13
N LEU A 124 20.93 22.27 -7.41
CA LEU A 124 20.76 21.17 -8.36
C LEU A 124 22.09 20.67 -8.94
N SER A 125 23.13 21.51 -9.06
CA SER A 125 24.40 21.13 -9.68
C SER A 125 25.08 19.92 -9.02
N SER A 126 25.03 19.81 -7.69
CA SER A 126 25.57 18.64 -6.96
C SER A 126 24.84 17.33 -7.28
N TRP A 127 23.61 17.42 -7.81
CA TRP A 127 22.79 16.27 -8.20
C TRP A 127 22.95 15.88 -9.66
N TYR A 128 23.62 16.67 -10.50
CA TYR A 128 23.66 16.42 -11.95
C TYR A 128 24.16 15.02 -12.31
N GLY A 129 25.20 14.53 -11.63
CA GLY A 129 25.73 13.18 -11.86
C GLY A 129 24.67 12.10 -11.62
N TYR A 130 24.04 12.12 -10.44
CA TYR A 130 22.98 11.17 -10.08
C TYR A 130 21.72 11.33 -10.95
N LEU A 131 21.26 12.57 -11.15
CA LEU A 131 20.10 12.88 -11.99
C LEU A 131 20.31 12.39 -13.43
N LYS A 132 21.51 12.56 -13.98
CA LYS A 132 21.84 12.08 -15.34
C LYS A 132 21.78 10.56 -15.41
N LEU A 133 22.40 9.85 -14.48
CA LEU A 133 22.37 8.39 -14.42
C LEU A 133 20.93 7.86 -14.28
N LEU A 134 20.14 8.46 -13.38
CA LEU A 134 18.75 8.08 -13.16
C LEU A 134 17.88 8.32 -14.42
N LEU A 135 18.01 9.49 -15.06
CA LEU A 135 17.26 9.78 -16.28
C LEU A 135 17.67 8.87 -17.44
N VAL A 136 18.96 8.58 -17.64
CA VAL A 136 19.41 7.57 -18.63
C VAL A 136 18.67 6.25 -18.40
N ALA A 137 18.68 5.77 -17.15
CA ALA A 137 18.06 4.51 -16.80
C ALA A 137 16.55 4.52 -17.10
N LEU A 138 15.85 5.58 -16.68
CA LEU A 138 14.41 5.71 -16.90
C LEU A 138 14.04 5.86 -18.39
N TYR A 139 14.84 6.54 -19.21
CA TYR A 139 14.57 6.66 -20.64
C TYR A 139 14.78 5.37 -21.44
N LYS A 140 15.54 4.40 -20.91
CA LYS A 140 15.68 3.06 -21.50
C LYS A 140 14.46 2.17 -21.24
N LEU A 141 13.62 2.52 -20.26
CA LEU A 141 12.39 1.78 -19.97
C LEU A 141 11.29 2.12 -20.99
N PRO A 142 10.42 1.16 -21.33
CA PRO A 142 9.28 1.43 -22.20
C PRO A 142 8.34 2.47 -21.55
N PRO A 143 7.79 3.41 -22.32
CA PRO A 143 6.85 4.39 -21.81
C PRO A 143 5.54 3.72 -21.37
N TYR A 144 5.08 4.06 -20.17
CA TYR A 144 3.75 3.71 -19.68
C TYR A 144 2.74 4.75 -20.17
N ARG A 145 1.65 4.27 -20.78
CA ARG A 145 0.51 5.07 -21.24
C ARG A 145 -0.73 4.58 -20.51
N GLY A 146 -1.45 5.48 -19.84
CA GLY A 146 -2.63 5.13 -19.08
C GLY A 146 -2.93 6.14 -17.99
N THR A 147 -3.88 5.78 -17.13
CA THR A 147 -4.25 6.57 -15.96
C THR A 147 -3.39 6.18 -14.77
N VAL A 148 -2.83 7.17 -14.08
CA VAL A 148 -2.11 6.99 -12.83
C VAL A 148 -2.69 7.89 -11.75
N TRP A 149 -2.48 7.51 -10.50
CA TRP A 149 -3.00 8.24 -9.36
C TRP A 149 -1.92 8.65 -8.38
N ARG A 150 -2.12 9.81 -7.74
CA ARG A 150 -1.22 10.34 -6.71
C ARG A 150 -2.01 11.00 -5.59
N GLY A 151 -1.77 10.56 -4.36
CA GLY A 151 -2.37 11.16 -3.16
C GLY A 151 -1.47 12.20 -2.50
N VAL A 152 -2.08 13.26 -1.96
CA VAL A 152 -1.41 14.29 -1.15
C VAL A 152 -2.27 14.62 0.08
N PRO A 153 -1.72 14.61 1.31
CA PRO A 153 -2.51 14.79 2.53
C PRO A 153 -2.83 16.26 2.88
N HIS A 154 -3.13 17.11 1.87
CA HIS A 154 -3.51 18.52 2.04
C HIS A 154 -4.44 18.96 0.88
N ASP A 155 -5.17 20.07 1.05
CA ASP A 155 -6.00 20.68 -0.01
C ASP A 155 -5.14 21.47 -1.00
N LEU A 156 -5.22 21.10 -2.28
CA LEU A 156 -4.58 21.81 -3.39
C LEU A 156 -5.59 22.35 -4.42
N SER A 157 -6.90 22.22 -4.18
CA SER A 157 -7.95 22.61 -5.12
C SER A 157 -7.87 24.09 -5.53
N THR A 158 -7.49 24.97 -4.61
CA THR A 158 -7.32 26.40 -4.92
C THR A 158 -6.15 26.69 -5.85
N LYS A 159 -5.18 25.77 -5.98
CA LYS A 159 -3.99 25.91 -6.83
C LYS A 159 -4.12 25.26 -8.20
N TYR A 160 -5.17 24.46 -8.40
CA TYR A 160 -5.37 23.64 -9.59
C TYR A 160 -6.80 23.81 -10.06
N ARG A 161 -7.09 24.96 -10.67
CA ARG A 161 -8.40 25.25 -11.26
C ARG A 161 -8.49 24.64 -12.65
N LYS A 162 -9.72 24.38 -13.09
CA LYS A 162 -9.97 23.88 -14.44
C LYS A 162 -9.27 24.76 -15.48
N ASP A 163 -8.64 24.10 -16.46
CA ASP A 163 -7.86 24.68 -17.55
C ASP A 163 -6.50 25.29 -17.13
N ASP A 164 -6.15 25.30 -15.84
CA ASP A 164 -4.81 25.67 -15.39
C ASP A 164 -3.75 24.69 -15.96
N GLU A 165 -2.59 25.25 -16.32
CA GLU A 165 -1.44 24.48 -16.78
C GLU A 165 -0.30 24.54 -15.76
N HIS A 166 0.30 23.40 -15.48
CA HIS A 166 1.35 23.26 -14.48
C HIS A 166 2.53 22.47 -15.01
N VAL A 167 3.73 22.86 -14.56
CA VAL A 167 4.96 22.07 -14.73
C VAL A 167 5.29 21.39 -13.39
N TRP A 168 5.36 20.07 -13.39
CA TRP A 168 5.82 19.28 -12.25
C TRP A 168 7.34 19.13 -12.30
N TRP A 169 8.04 20.03 -11.62
CA TRP A 169 9.51 20.11 -11.65
C TRP A 169 10.22 18.93 -10.99
N SER A 170 9.64 18.35 -9.94
CA SER A 170 10.14 17.12 -9.32
C SER A 170 9.63 15.88 -10.04
N PHE A 171 10.22 14.72 -9.78
CA PHE A 171 9.63 13.45 -10.15
C PHE A 171 8.25 13.30 -9.51
N GLY A 172 7.28 12.83 -10.30
CA GLY A 172 5.94 12.50 -9.84
C GLY A 172 5.82 11.00 -9.57
N SER A 173 6.13 10.54 -8.35
CA SER A 173 5.72 9.19 -7.92
C SER A 173 4.20 9.06 -7.92
N CYS A 174 3.71 8.15 -8.74
CA CYS A 174 2.30 7.81 -8.91
C CYS A 174 2.16 6.28 -8.87
N THR A 175 0.95 5.79 -8.70
CA THR A 175 0.64 4.37 -8.82
C THR A 175 -0.34 4.13 -9.95
N SER A 176 -0.25 2.96 -10.57
CA SER A 176 -1.28 2.46 -11.51
C SER A 176 -2.33 1.56 -10.85
N SER A 177 -2.37 1.52 -9.52
CA SER A 177 -3.38 0.80 -8.75
C SER A 177 -4.04 1.72 -7.73
N LEU A 178 -5.35 1.94 -7.88
CA LEU A 178 -6.14 2.79 -6.99
C LEU A 178 -6.20 2.23 -5.56
N ASP A 179 -6.16 0.90 -5.41
CA ASP A 179 -6.25 0.20 -4.13
C ASP A 179 -5.11 0.61 -3.18
N ILE A 180 -3.95 0.93 -3.73
CA ILE A 180 -2.75 1.31 -2.97
C ILE A 180 -2.92 2.67 -2.29
N LEU A 181 -3.73 3.56 -2.87
CA LEU A 181 -3.97 4.89 -2.31
C LEU A 181 -4.85 4.88 -1.06
N THR A 182 -5.61 3.81 -0.81
CA THR A 182 -6.43 3.68 0.40
C THR A 182 -5.59 3.58 1.69
N SER A 183 -4.31 3.22 1.58
CA SER A 183 -3.39 3.15 2.70
C SER A 183 -3.07 4.55 3.27
N PRO A 184 -3.01 4.72 4.61
CA PRO A 184 -2.63 5.98 5.25
C PRO A 184 -1.27 6.54 4.83
N ASN A 185 -0.36 5.67 4.36
CA ASN A 185 0.97 6.09 3.90
C ASN A 185 0.94 6.82 2.54
N PHE A 186 -0.18 6.76 1.81
CA PHE A 186 -0.38 7.45 0.54
C PHE A 186 -1.44 8.55 0.64
N LEU A 187 -2.72 8.23 0.40
CA LEU A 187 -3.83 9.20 0.52
C LEU A 187 -4.60 9.03 1.83
N GLY A 188 -4.85 7.80 2.24
CA GLY A 188 -5.71 7.47 3.39
C GLY A 188 -7.19 7.77 3.14
N ALA A 189 -8.04 7.37 4.09
CA ALA A 189 -9.49 7.41 3.96
C ALA A 189 -10.17 8.64 4.61
N SER A 190 -9.44 9.48 5.35
CA SER A 190 -10.01 10.61 6.11
C SER A 190 -9.09 11.83 6.15
N GLY A 191 -9.64 12.98 6.55
CA GLY A 191 -8.91 14.25 6.59
C GLY A 191 -8.88 15.00 5.26
N VAL A 192 -8.43 16.26 5.30
CA VAL A 192 -8.33 17.12 4.12
C VAL A 192 -7.21 16.62 3.22
N ARG A 193 -7.55 16.22 1.99
CA ARG A 193 -6.62 15.54 1.09
C ARG A 193 -6.96 15.75 -0.37
N THR A 194 -5.96 15.63 -1.23
CA THR A 194 -6.08 15.77 -2.67
C THR A 194 -5.68 14.48 -3.38
N LEU A 195 -6.57 13.96 -4.22
CA LEU A 195 -6.31 12.87 -5.15
C LEU A 195 -6.14 13.43 -6.56
N PHE A 196 -4.94 13.27 -7.12
CA PHE A 196 -4.71 13.49 -8.54
C PHE A 196 -5.05 12.22 -9.31
N ASN A 197 -5.97 12.34 -10.26
CA ASN A 197 -6.20 11.39 -11.33
C ASN A 197 -5.48 11.92 -12.57
N ILE A 198 -4.54 11.19 -13.17
CA ILE A 198 -3.64 11.75 -14.19
C ILE A 198 -3.61 10.84 -15.42
N GLU A 199 -4.09 11.35 -16.56
CA GLU A 199 -3.87 10.71 -17.87
C GLU A 199 -2.43 10.98 -18.32
N VAL A 200 -1.60 9.93 -18.44
CA VAL A 200 -0.17 10.06 -18.80
C VAL A 200 0.16 9.28 -20.06
N PHE A 201 1.07 9.82 -20.86
CA PHE A 201 1.60 9.16 -22.05
C PHE A 201 3.10 8.83 -21.96
N ASP A 202 3.79 9.38 -20.97
CA ASP A 202 5.25 9.23 -20.80
C ASP A 202 5.65 8.84 -19.36
N GLY A 203 4.85 7.98 -18.71
CA GLY A 203 5.22 7.42 -17.41
C GLY A 203 6.34 6.38 -17.52
N ARG A 204 7.02 6.08 -16.42
CA ARG A 204 8.04 5.01 -16.34
C ARG A 204 7.71 4.04 -15.21
N SER A 205 7.38 2.81 -15.56
CA SER A 205 7.14 1.76 -14.55
C SER A 205 8.47 1.36 -13.91
N VAL A 206 8.57 1.57 -12.60
CA VAL A 206 9.76 1.22 -11.81
C VAL A 206 9.52 0.10 -10.80
N SER A 207 8.29 -0.43 -10.73
CA SER A 207 7.91 -1.52 -9.81
C SER A 207 8.85 -2.74 -9.82
N LYS A 208 9.44 -3.08 -10.97
CA LYS A 208 10.40 -4.20 -11.12
C LYS A 208 11.82 -3.91 -10.62
N PHE A 209 12.10 -2.66 -10.28
CA PHE A 209 13.40 -2.16 -9.86
C PHE A 209 13.34 -1.56 -8.45
N SER A 210 12.13 -1.29 -7.95
CA SER A 210 11.89 -0.80 -6.60
C SER A 210 12.23 -1.84 -5.54
N GLU A 211 12.52 -1.41 -4.31
CA GLU A 211 12.52 -2.31 -3.15
C GLU A 211 11.07 -2.71 -2.77
N PHE A 212 10.09 -1.89 -3.16
CA PHE A 212 8.66 -2.07 -2.87
C PHE A 212 7.87 -2.40 -4.14
N ASN A 213 8.02 -3.63 -4.63
CA ASN A 213 7.41 -4.09 -5.88
C ASN A 213 5.86 -4.05 -5.87
N ALA A 214 5.26 -3.96 -4.67
CA ALA A 214 3.82 -3.96 -4.47
C ALA A 214 3.15 -2.61 -4.75
N GLU A 215 3.92 -1.54 -4.99
CA GLU A 215 3.39 -0.18 -5.16
C GLU A 215 2.87 0.12 -6.59
N ASP A 216 3.11 -0.78 -7.55
CA ASP A 216 2.88 -0.56 -8.99
C ASP A 216 3.32 0.85 -9.44
N GLU A 217 4.49 1.26 -8.92
CA GLU A 217 4.97 2.63 -9.02
C GLU A 217 5.29 3.01 -10.48
N ILE A 218 4.67 4.11 -10.91
CA ILE A 218 4.91 4.80 -12.16
C ILE A 218 5.52 6.17 -11.83
N LEU A 219 6.75 6.41 -12.27
CA LEU A 219 7.39 7.72 -12.15
C LEU A 219 7.04 8.60 -13.35
N LEU A 220 6.57 9.81 -13.06
CA LEU A 220 6.55 10.92 -14.02
C LEU A 220 7.87 11.68 -13.93
N LEU A 221 8.46 11.98 -15.09
CA LEU A 221 9.78 12.58 -15.17
C LEU A 221 9.75 14.07 -14.73
N PRO A 222 10.87 14.63 -14.24
CA PRO A 222 11.00 16.04 -13.93
C PRO A 222 10.64 16.92 -15.14
N GLY A 223 9.84 17.96 -14.91
CA GLY A 223 9.36 18.84 -15.96
C GLY A 223 8.12 18.32 -16.70
N THR A 224 7.41 17.32 -16.16
CA THR A 224 6.15 16.84 -16.75
C THR A 224 5.14 17.98 -16.82
N TYR A 225 4.59 18.23 -18.02
CA TYR A 225 3.59 19.27 -18.27
C TYR A 225 2.18 18.69 -18.17
N VAL A 226 1.32 19.31 -17.38
CA VAL A 226 -0.04 18.84 -17.14
C VAL A 226 -1.05 19.99 -17.22
N ARG A 227 -2.25 19.69 -17.72
CA ARG A 227 -3.40 20.60 -17.68
C ARG A 227 -4.48 20.02 -16.78
N VAL A 228 -5.16 20.87 -16.01
CA VAL A 228 -6.32 20.49 -15.22
C VAL A 228 -7.54 20.32 -16.13
N VAL A 229 -8.05 19.10 -16.24
CA VAL A 229 -9.23 18.78 -17.05
C VAL A 229 -10.52 19.07 -16.27
N SER A 230 -10.53 18.72 -14.98
CA SER A 230 -11.69 18.93 -14.09
C SER A 230 -11.29 18.87 -12.62
N GLU A 231 -12.04 19.54 -11.77
CA GLU A 231 -11.93 19.46 -10.31
C GLU A 231 -13.28 19.08 -9.68
N MET A 232 -13.23 18.31 -8.59
CA MET A 232 -14.42 17.92 -7.82
C MET A 232 -14.09 17.97 -6.33
N LYS A 233 -14.99 18.57 -5.55
CA LYS A 233 -14.96 18.49 -4.09
C LYS A 233 -15.97 17.44 -3.65
N GLN A 234 -15.52 16.41 -2.93
CA GLN A 234 -16.38 15.39 -2.34
C GLN A 234 -16.64 15.71 -0.86
N SER A 235 -17.62 15.05 -0.26
CA SER A 235 -17.78 15.04 1.20
C SER A 235 -16.51 14.52 1.89
N ASP A 236 -16.32 14.87 3.16
CA ASP A 236 -15.19 14.39 4.00
C ASP A 236 -13.80 14.94 3.65
N GLY A 237 -13.74 16.10 2.99
CA GLY A 237 -12.50 16.84 2.75
C GLY A 237 -11.61 16.27 1.65
N LEU A 238 -12.14 15.38 0.80
CA LEU A 238 -11.45 14.87 -0.39
C LEU A 238 -11.67 15.80 -1.59
N HIS A 239 -10.56 16.24 -2.17
CA HIS A 239 -10.52 17.00 -3.42
C HIS A 239 -9.96 16.11 -4.52
N ILE A 240 -10.69 15.94 -5.62
CA ILE A 240 -10.26 15.15 -6.77
C ILE A 240 -9.92 16.12 -7.90
N ILE A 241 -8.69 16.02 -8.40
CA ILE A 241 -8.20 16.84 -9.52
C ILE A 241 -7.84 15.89 -10.65
N HIS A 242 -8.51 16.05 -11.78
CA HIS A 242 -8.18 15.34 -13.02
C HIS A 242 -7.16 16.17 -13.81
N LEU A 243 -6.01 15.57 -14.05
CA LEU A 243 -4.93 16.12 -14.85
C LEU A 243 -4.76 15.31 -16.13
N LYS A 244 -4.33 15.98 -17.20
CA LYS A 244 -3.87 15.33 -18.42
C LYS A 244 -2.47 15.78 -18.73
N GLN A 245 -1.56 14.84 -18.93
CA GLN A 245 -0.23 15.11 -19.42
C GLN A 245 -0.31 15.66 -20.83
N MET A 246 0.34 16.80 -21.03
CA MET A 246 0.43 17.49 -22.30
C MET A 246 1.87 17.40 -22.83
N GLU A 247 2.04 17.52 -24.14
CA GLU A 247 3.38 17.77 -24.66
C GLU A 247 3.86 19.14 -24.17
N PRO A 248 5.05 19.23 -23.58
CA PRO A 248 5.52 20.49 -23.03
C PRO A 248 5.79 21.47 -24.17
N PRO A 249 5.48 22.77 -24.00
CA PRO A 249 5.83 23.79 -24.99
C PRO A 249 7.35 23.90 -25.19
N TYR A 250 8.15 23.43 -24.20
CA TYR A 250 9.61 23.42 -24.24
C TYR A 250 10.17 22.15 -23.57
N PHE A 251 11.13 21.48 -24.21
CA PHE A 251 11.85 20.34 -23.62
C PHE A 251 13.02 20.83 -22.77
N LEU A 252 12.90 20.74 -21.45
CA LEU A 252 13.93 21.25 -20.52
C LEU A 252 15.01 20.20 -20.21
N LEU A 253 14.63 18.93 -20.03
CA LEU A 253 15.57 17.83 -19.77
C LEU A 253 15.40 16.76 -20.86
N GLY A 254 16.18 16.86 -21.93
CA GLY A 254 16.12 15.91 -23.02
C GLY A 254 16.73 14.54 -22.66
N PRO A 255 16.29 13.42 -23.29
CA PRO A 255 16.92 12.12 -23.11
C PRO A 255 18.42 12.17 -23.45
N PRO A 256 19.26 11.55 -22.61
CA PRO A 256 20.68 11.40 -22.88
C PRO A 256 20.90 10.40 -24.04
N GLY A 257 21.62 10.82 -25.10
CA GLY A 257 22.14 9.89 -26.11
C GLY A 257 21.54 9.92 -27.53
N LYS A 258 21.29 11.10 -28.11
CA LYS A 258 21.56 11.28 -29.55
C LYS A 258 22.79 12.16 -29.74
N VAL A 259 23.94 11.65 -29.30
CA VAL A 259 25.27 12.13 -29.70
C VAL A 259 26.05 10.91 -30.17
N ASP A 260 26.19 10.85 -31.49
CA ASP A 260 27.20 10.20 -32.33
C ASP A 260 27.73 8.81 -31.94
N ARG A 261 27.33 7.81 -32.75
CA ARG A 261 28.22 6.70 -33.07
C ARG A 261 29.49 7.31 -33.69
N MET A 262 30.64 7.10 -33.06
CA MET A 262 31.93 7.28 -33.74
C MET A 262 31.91 6.48 -35.06
N PRO A 263 32.35 7.05 -36.19
CA PRO A 263 32.55 6.28 -37.41
C PRO A 263 33.70 5.32 -37.16
N GLN A 264 33.41 4.02 -37.07
CA GLN A 264 34.44 3.03 -37.34
C GLN A 264 34.79 3.17 -38.81
N GLN A 265 36.06 3.52 -39.04
CA GLN A 265 36.68 3.62 -40.34
C GLN A 265 36.39 2.35 -41.14
N ALA A 266 36.01 2.58 -42.40
CA ALA A 266 35.94 1.55 -43.41
C ALA A 266 37.33 0.94 -43.61
N SER A 267 37.59 -0.19 -42.95
CA SER A 267 38.56 -1.16 -43.42
C SER A 267 37.89 -1.93 -44.55
N GLN A 268 38.15 -1.50 -45.78
CA GLN A 268 38.01 -2.34 -46.95
C GLN A 268 38.81 -3.63 -46.72
N HIS A 269 38.14 -4.76 -46.54
CA HIS A 269 38.64 -6.03 -47.05
C HIS A 269 37.44 -6.92 -47.45
N HIS A 270 37.52 -7.35 -48.70
CA HIS A 270 36.65 -8.27 -49.40
C HIS A 270 36.25 -9.51 -48.57
N ASN A 271 34.98 -9.93 -48.60
CA ASN A 271 34.53 -10.97 -49.52
C ASN A 271 33.01 -11.26 -49.47
N ARG A 272 32.40 -11.07 -50.64
CA ARG A 272 31.25 -11.73 -51.28
C ARG A 272 30.33 -12.64 -50.45
N GLN A 273 29.05 -12.26 -50.39
CA GLN A 273 27.94 -13.21 -50.41
C GLN A 273 27.25 -13.21 -51.79
N ASN A 274 27.24 -14.40 -52.39
CA ASN A 274 26.10 -15.09 -52.99
C ASN A 274 25.43 -14.64 -54.31
N ARG A 275 25.22 -15.70 -55.11
CA ARG A 275 24.11 -16.04 -56.02
C ARG A 275 24.21 -15.63 -57.49
N SER A 276 24.53 -16.64 -58.28
CA SER A 276 23.84 -17.11 -59.50
C SER A 276 24.24 -18.59 -59.59
N ILE A 277 23.37 -19.55 -59.88
CA ILE A 277 22.84 -19.90 -61.20
C ILE A 277 21.71 -20.92 -60.97
N ASP A 278 20.58 -20.67 -61.64
CA ASP A 278 19.66 -21.56 -62.37
C ASP A 278 19.45 -23.01 -61.90
N ASN A 279 18.18 -23.35 -61.70
CA ASN A 279 17.66 -24.72 -61.83
C ASN A 279 16.36 -24.66 -62.66
N GLU A 280 16.48 -25.00 -63.93
CA GLU A 280 15.43 -25.70 -64.67
C GLU A 280 15.33 -27.12 -64.13
N ILE A 281 14.11 -27.69 -64.09
CA ILE A 281 13.79 -29.06 -64.53
C ILE A 281 12.27 -29.19 -64.50
N SER A 282 11.72 -29.54 -65.66
CA SER A 282 10.34 -29.96 -65.90
C SER A 282 10.23 -31.49 -65.92
N THR A 283 9.02 -31.98 -65.59
CA THR A 283 8.33 -33.21 -66.08
C THR A 283 8.97 -34.57 -65.78
N GLU A 284 8.35 -35.38 -64.93
CA GLU A 284 7.55 -36.62 -65.21
C GLU A 284 8.15 -37.69 -64.26
N GLU A 285 7.49 -38.70 -63.68
CA GLU A 285 6.28 -39.47 -63.94
C GLU A 285 5.94 -40.29 -62.66
N TYR A 286 4.80 -40.99 -62.69
CA TYR A 286 4.15 -41.79 -61.64
C TYR A 286 4.98 -42.92 -61.01
N GLU A 287 4.73 -43.28 -59.73
CA GLU A 287 4.21 -44.61 -59.34
C GLU A 287 4.03 -44.83 -57.81
N THR A 288 2.83 -45.32 -57.48
CA THR A 288 2.42 -46.24 -56.39
C THR A 288 2.78 -46.01 -54.91
N TYR A 289 1.70 -45.91 -54.12
CA TYR A 289 1.66 -45.96 -52.65
C TYR A 289 1.91 -47.38 -52.11
N GLU A 290 2.91 -47.55 -51.24
CA GLU A 290 2.96 -48.64 -50.25
C GLU A 290 3.27 -48.09 -48.83
N ASP A 291 2.38 -48.46 -47.92
CA ASP A 291 2.32 -48.43 -46.45
C ASP A 291 3.55 -47.92 -45.63
N ASP A 292 3.48 -46.64 -45.20
CA ASP A 292 4.43 -45.95 -44.31
C ASP A 292 4.18 -46.16 -42.79
N SER A 293 3.20 -46.99 -42.41
CA SER A 293 2.75 -47.08 -41.00
C SER A 293 3.70 -47.85 -40.06
N LYS A 294 4.65 -48.61 -40.60
CA LYS A 294 5.56 -49.49 -39.84
C LYS A 294 6.91 -48.86 -39.49
N TYR A 295 7.31 -47.77 -40.16
CA TYR A 295 8.60 -47.11 -39.96
C TYR A 295 8.59 -46.00 -38.88
N GLN A 296 7.42 -45.44 -38.54
CA GLN A 296 7.31 -44.42 -37.46
C GLN A 296 7.35 -45.00 -36.03
N SER A 297 7.01 -46.28 -35.84
CA SER A 297 7.00 -46.91 -34.50
C SER A 297 8.40 -47.33 -34.02
N ASN A 298 9.32 -47.72 -34.91
CA ASN A 298 10.68 -48.13 -34.50
C ASN A 298 11.57 -46.93 -34.15
N SER A 299 11.46 -45.80 -34.86
CA SER A 299 12.27 -44.60 -34.60
C SER A 299 11.92 -43.92 -33.26
N THR A 300 10.67 -44.03 -32.81
CA THR A 300 10.20 -43.47 -31.54
C THR A 300 10.67 -44.30 -30.34
N VAL A 301 10.68 -45.63 -30.47
CA VAL A 301 11.17 -46.57 -29.44
C VAL A 301 12.69 -46.45 -29.26
N GLU A 302 13.46 -46.33 -30.35
CA GLU A 302 14.91 -46.10 -30.28
C GLU A 302 15.27 -44.73 -29.67
N SER A 303 14.48 -43.68 -29.97
CA SER A 303 14.69 -42.36 -29.35
C SER A 303 14.42 -42.37 -27.84
N LEU A 304 13.44 -43.17 -27.38
CA LEU A 304 13.09 -43.31 -25.97
C LEU A 304 14.11 -44.16 -25.21
N SER A 305 14.62 -45.24 -25.81
CA SER A 305 15.66 -46.07 -25.21
C SER A 305 16.97 -45.28 -25.05
N ALA A 306 17.37 -44.53 -26.08
CA ALA A 306 18.55 -43.66 -26.03
C ALA A 306 18.42 -42.56 -24.95
N PHE A 307 17.24 -41.93 -24.86
CA PHE A 307 16.95 -40.93 -23.83
C PHE A 307 17.03 -41.53 -22.41
N ASN A 308 16.44 -42.71 -22.20
CA ASN A 308 16.49 -43.40 -20.92
C ASN A 308 17.92 -43.76 -20.53
N THR A 309 18.75 -44.22 -21.48
CA THR A 309 20.18 -44.45 -21.23
C THR A 309 20.89 -43.17 -20.80
N GLN A 310 20.62 -42.03 -21.45
CA GLN A 310 21.20 -40.74 -21.06
C GLN A 310 20.77 -40.32 -19.66
N ILE A 311 19.52 -40.57 -19.25
CA ILE A 311 19.05 -40.32 -17.88
C ILE A 311 19.78 -41.21 -16.87
N GLN A 312 19.96 -42.50 -17.16
CA GLN A 312 20.68 -43.41 -16.26
C GLN A 312 22.16 -43.03 -16.14
N LEU A 313 22.80 -42.61 -17.23
CA LEU A 313 24.15 -42.06 -17.19
C LEU A 313 24.21 -40.77 -16.35
N ALA A 314 23.21 -39.88 -16.50
CA ALA A 314 23.12 -38.66 -15.70
C ALA A 314 22.99 -38.97 -14.19
N LYS A 315 22.22 -40.00 -13.80
CA LYS A 315 22.09 -40.43 -12.39
C LYS A 315 23.44 -40.78 -11.76
N ASN A 316 24.38 -41.32 -12.53
CA ASN A 316 25.72 -41.71 -12.08
C ASN A 316 26.72 -40.54 -11.98
N ILE A 317 26.36 -39.35 -12.45
CA ILE A 317 27.19 -38.15 -12.29
C ILE A 317 27.16 -37.72 -10.81
N SER A 318 28.34 -37.59 -10.21
CA SER A 318 28.49 -37.22 -8.79
C SER A 318 28.20 -35.73 -8.53
N SER A 319 28.55 -34.85 -9.47
CA SER A 319 28.32 -33.42 -9.37
C SER A 319 26.91 -33.04 -9.78
N ASP A 320 26.15 -32.42 -8.87
CA ASP A 320 24.78 -31.97 -9.16
C ASP A 320 24.72 -30.88 -10.23
N SER A 321 25.74 -30.01 -10.34
CA SER A 321 25.77 -28.97 -11.38
C SER A 321 25.99 -29.56 -12.77
N GLU A 322 26.83 -30.60 -12.88
CA GLU A 322 27.04 -31.33 -14.13
C GLU A 322 25.81 -32.17 -14.48
N LYS A 323 25.24 -32.88 -13.49
CA LYS A 323 23.98 -33.61 -13.65
C LYS A 323 22.88 -32.69 -14.14
N ALA A 324 22.71 -31.53 -13.52
CA ALA A 324 21.74 -30.52 -13.95
C ALA A 324 22.02 -30.00 -15.36
N THR A 325 23.29 -29.84 -15.76
CA THR A 325 23.67 -29.41 -17.11
C THR A 325 23.23 -30.44 -18.15
N VAL A 326 23.45 -31.73 -17.88
CA VAL A 326 22.97 -32.82 -18.74
C VAL A 326 21.44 -32.82 -18.81
N LEU A 327 20.75 -32.73 -17.68
CA LEU A 327 19.28 -32.70 -17.66
C LEU A 327 18.72 -31.47 -18.40
N LYS A 328 19.31 -30.29 -18.21
CA LYS A 328 18.95 -29.06 -18.94
C LYS A 328 19.15 -29.23 -20.44
N HIS A 329 20.21 -29.93 -20.88
CA HIS A 329 20.43 -30.26 -22.29
C HIS A 329 19.38 -31.23 -22.84
N LEU A 330 19.06 -32.30 -22.12
CA LEU A 330 18.00 -33.24 -22.51
C LEU A 330 16.63 -32.56 -22.66
N LEU A 331 16.36 -31.58 -21.79
CA LEU A 331 15.16 -30.74 -21.84
C LEU A 331 15.12 -29.76 -23.02
N THR A 332 16.15 -29.67 -23.87
CA THR A 332 16.07 -28.90 -25.13
C THR A 332 15.33 -29.65 -26.23
N ASN A 333 15.12 -30.97 -26.08
CA ASN A 333 14.38 -31.76 -27.06
C ASN A 333 12.93 -31.27 -27.19
N LYS A 334 12.48 -31.04 -28.44
CA LYS A 334 11.13 -30.53 -28.73
C LYS A 334 10.03 -31.56 -28.46
N LYS A 335 10.30 -32.86 -28.63
CA LYS A 335 9.34 -33.95 -28.42
C LYS A 335 9.75 -34.77 -27.20
N LEU A 336 9.15 -34.48 -26.04
CA LEU A 336 9.35 -35.25 -24.81
C LEU A 336 8.05 -35.94 -24.42
N SER A 337 8.10 -37.26 -24.24
CA SER A 337 6.97 -38.05 -23.76
C SER A 337 6.77 -37.87 -22.25
N ASP A 338 5.62 -38.31 -21.73
CA ASP A 338 5.36 -38.33 -20.28
C ASP A 338 6.43 -39.12 -19.51
N GLN A 339 6.87 -40.26 -20.07
CA GLN A 339 7.92 -41.10 -19.47
C GLN A 339 9.29 -40.40 -19.44
N MET A 340 9.65 -39.66 -20.49
CA MET A 340 10.92 -38.92 -20.55
C MET A 340 10.98 -37.85 -19.45
N ILE A 341 9.91 -37.07 -19.27
CA ILE A 341 9.84 -36.06 -18.20
C ILE A 341 9.84 -36.72 -16.81
N ALA A 342 9.12 -37.83 -16.63
CA ALA A 342 9.15 -38.57 -15.38
C ALA A 342 10.58 -39.05 -15.04
N GLY A 343 11.34 -39.56 -16.02
CA GLY A 343 12.74 -39.95 -15.84
C GLY A 343 13.66 -38.76 -15.49
N VAL A 344 13.41 -37.58 -16.08
CA VAL A 344 14.12 -36.35 -15.68
C VAL A 344 13.82 -35.99 -14.23
N VAL A 345 12.55 -35.99 -13.81
CA VAL A 345 12.15 -35.66 -12.43
C VAL A 345 12.70 -36.67 -11.43
N GLU A 346 12.68 -37.97 -11.74
CA GLU A 346 13.30 -39.01 -10.92
C GLU A 346 14.81 -38.78 -10.78
N CYS A 347 15.50 -38.36 -11.85
CA CYS A 347 16.92 -38.00 -11.76
C CYS A 347 17.14 -36.75 -10.89
N VAL A 348 16.26 -35.74 -10.98
CA VAL A 348 16.27 -34.54 -10.11
C VAL A 348 16.13 -34.92 -8.64
N GLU A 349 15.32 -35.92 -8.31
CA GLU A 349 15.15 -36.37 -6.92
C GLU A 349 16.47 -36.90 -6.31
N THR A 350 17.36 -37.49 -7.12
CA THR A 350 18.68 -37.98 -6.69
C THR A 350 19.71 -36.88 -6.40
N MET A 351 19.42 -35.62 -6.77
CA MET A 351 20.34 -34.50 -6.53
C MET A 351 20.31 -34.07 -5.06
N TYR A 352 21.37 -33.41 -4.59
CA TYR A 352 21.40 -32.78 -3.25
C TYR A 352 21.18 -31.26 -3.32
N SER A 353 21.69 -30.60 -4.35
CA SER A 353 21.61 -29.16 -4.53
C SER A 353 20.19 -28.70 -4.86
N ALA A 354 19.53 -28.08 -3.89
CA ALA A 354 18.19 -27.50 -4.02
C ALA A 354 18.10 -26.45 -5.15
N LYS A 355 19.15 -25.66 -5.35
CA LYS A 355 19.22 -24.68 -6.45
C LYS A 355 19.15 -25.38 -7.80
N GLU A 356 19.95 -26.42 -7.99
CA GLU A 356 20.01 -27.11 -9.27
C GLU A 356 18.76 -27.97 -9.53
N LYS A 357 18.14 -28.55 -8.49
CA LYS A 357 16.80 -29.15 -8.60
C LYS A 357 15.78 -28.13 -9.10
N GLY A 358 15.74 -26.96 -8.46
CA GLY A 358 14.84 -25.87 -8.80
C GLY A 358 15.01 -25.41 -10.24
N ASP A 359 16.25 -25.20 -10.69
CA ASP A 359 16.54 -24.76 -12.05
C ASP A 359 16.03 -25.74 -13.12
N VAL A 360 16.23 -27.05 -12.90
CA VAL A 360 15.76 -28.09 -13.84
C VAL A 360 14.23 -28.11 -13.88
N LEU A 361 13.57 -28.11 -12.72
CA LEU A 361 12.10 -28.09 -12.64
C LEU A 361 11.49 -26.81 -13.23
N GLN A 362 12.12 -25.66 -13.00
CA GLN A 362 11.71 -24.39 -13.64
C GLN A 362 11.87 -24.42 -15.15
N LEU A 363 12.91 -25.09 -15.66
CA LEU A 363 13.08 -25.27 -17.10
C LEU A 363 11.98 -26.16 -17.68
N ILE A 364 11.59 -27.23 -16.96
CA ILE A 364 10.41 -28.03 -17.33
C ILE A 364 9.18 -27.14 -17.40
N ALA A 365 8.88 -26.36 -16.35
CA ALA A 365 7.72 -25.46 -16.31
C ALA A 365 7.73 -24.35 -17.37
N LYS A 366 8.86 -24.01 -17.98
CA LYS A 366 8.94 -23.00 -19.05
C LYS A 366 8.63 -23.57 -20.44
N ARG A 367 8.46 -24.89 -20.57
CA ARG A 367 8.19 -25.53 -21.86
C ARG A 367 6.74 -25.28 -22.30
N SER A 368 6.55 -24.89 -23.55
CA SER A 368 5.21 -24.86 -24.15
C SER A 368 4.69 -26.29 -24.38
N GLY A 369 3.42 -26.53 -24.06
CA GLY A 369 2.75 -27.79 -24.37
C GLY A 369 2.97 -28.95 -23.39
N LEU A 370 3.29 -28.68 -22.11
CA LEU A 370 3.28 -29.72 -21.07
C LEU A 370 1.93 -30.44 -20.98
N SER A 371 1.96 -31.77 -20.89
CA SER A 371 0.78 -32.57 -20.56
C SER A 371 0.41 -32.40 -19.07
N ALA A 372 -0.84 -32.69 -18.70
CA ALA A 372 -1.27 -32.66 -17.30
C ALA A 372 -0.46 -33.64 -16.42
N LYS A 373 -0.11 -34.82 -16.96
CA LYS A 373 0.73 -35.82 -16.26
C LYS A 373 2.16 -35.31 -16.03
N GLN A 374 2.77 -34.69 -17.05
CA GLN A 374 4.10 -34.09 -16.93
C GLN A 374 4.13 -32.97 -15.90
N PHE A 375 3.10 -32.12 -15.89
CA PHE A 375 2.96 -31.05 -14.92
C PHE A 375 2.81 -31.61 -13.50
N GLN A 376 1.93 -32.59 -13.31
CA GLN A 376 1.69 -33.22 -12.01
C GLN A 376 2.94 -33.89 -11.43
N VAL A 377 3.70 -34.64 -12.23
CA VAL A 377 4.93 -35.30 -11.76
C VAL A 377 5.99 -34.26 -11.38
N SER A 378 6.05 -33.15 -12.13
CA SER A 378 7.03 -32.09 -11.89
C SER A 378 6.71 -31.29 -10.62
N VAL A 379 5.42 -31.03 -10.33
CA VAL A 379 4.99 -30.40 -9.07
C VAL A 379 5.36 -31.27 -7.87
N LYS A 380 5.21 -32.59 -7.96
CA LYS A 380 5.63 -33.50 -6.87
C LYS A 380 7.13 -33.41 -6.59
N GLY A 381 7.96 -33.29 -7.63
CA GLY A 381 9.41 -33.13 -7.49
C GLY A 381 9.82 -31.88 -6.70
N ILE A 382 8.96 -30.86 -6.61
CA ILE A 382 9.24 -29.63 -5.85
C ILE A 382 9.38 -29.91 -4.34
N ASN A 383 8.69 -30.93 -3.81
CA ASN A 383 8.79 -31.31 -2.40
C ASN A 383 10.22 -31.74 -2.01
N GLY A 384 11.00 -32.24 -2.96
CA GLY A 384 12.39 -32.65 -2.75
C GLY A 384 13.41 -31.51 -2.73
N ILE A 385 12.99 -30.24 -2.88
CA ILE A 385 13.85 -29.06 -2.79
C ILE A 385 14.02 -28.68 -1.31
N SER A 386 15.22 -28.80 -0.76
CA SER A 386 15.47 -28.53 0.67
C SER A 386 15.62 -27.04 1.02
N ASN A 387 16.04 -26.20 0.08
CA ASN A 387 16.18 -24.75 0.30
C ASN A 387 14.88 -24.01 -0.05
N ASP A 388 14.35 -23.25 0.90
CA ASP A 388 13.07 -22.57 0.75
C ASP A 388 13.05 -21.49 -0.34
N GLY A 389 14.15 -20.75 -0.54
CA GLY A 389 14.23 -19.74 -1.61
C GLY A 389 14.14 -20.37 -3.01
N SER A 390 14.86 -21.48 -3.21
CA SER A 390 14.77 -22.29 -4.45
C SER A 390 13.38 -22.92 -4.59
N LYS A 391 12.80 -23.44 -3.50
CA LYS A 391 11.46 -24.03 -3.49
C LYS A 391 10.41 -22.98 -3.86
N ALA A 392 10.47 -21.80 -3.25
CA ALA A 392 9.57 -20.68 -3.50
C ALA A 392 9.63 -20.22 -4.96
N THR A 393 10.83 -19.99 -5.49
CA THR A 393 11.01 -19.57 -6.90
C THR A 393 10.43 -20.60 -7.86
N THR A 394 10.61 -21.89 -7.54
CA THR A 394 10.07 -22.99 -8.34
C THR A 394 8.55 -23.04 -8.24
N LEU A 395 7.96 -23.03 -7.04
CA LEU A 395 6.50 -23.03 -6.83
C LEU A 395 5.82 -21.89 -7.59
N LYS A 396 6.37 -20.68 -7.51
CA LYS A 396 5.86 -19.51 -8.24
C LYS A 396 5.89 -19.66 -9.75
N THR A 397 6.95 -20.28 -10.28
CA THR A 397 7.05 -20.57 -11.72
C THR A 397 5.93 -21.51 -12.16
N PHE A 398 5.61 -22.53 -11.36
CA PHE A 398 4.50 -23.45 -11.65
C PHE A 398 3.13 -22.78 -11.46
N LEU A 399 2.96 -21.92 -10.45
CA LEU A 399 1.71 -21.18 -10.20
C LEU A 399 1.30 -20.27 -11.37
N LEU A 400 2.27 -19.72 -12.11
CA LEU A 400 2.05 -18.84 -13.25
C LEU A 400 1.87 -19.60 -14.58
N HIS A 401 1.99 -20.93 -14.58
CA HIS A 401 1.97 -21.71 -15.80
C HIS A 401 0.55 -21.90 -16.37
N GLU A 402 0.41 -21.87 -17.70
CA GLU A 402 -0.90 -21.96 -18.39
C GLU A 402 -1.67 -23.26 -18.11
N LYS A 403 -0.95 -24.36 -17.80
CA LYS A 403 -1.51 -25.67 -17.47
C LYS A 403 -1.83 -25.85 -15.99
N PHE A 404 -1.60 -24.83 -15.15
CA PHE A 404 -1.98 -24.90 -13.76
C PHE A 404 -3.52 -25.04 -13.65
N THR A 405 -3.99 -25.86 -12.72
CA THR A 405 -5.42 -26.14 -12.47
C THR A 405 -5.64 -26.35 -10.97
N VAL A 406 -6.90 -26.38 -10.55
CA VAL A 406 -7.29 -26.60 -9.15
C VAL A 406 -6.71 -27.90 -8.55
N GLN A 407 -6.60 -28.97 -9.33
CA GLN A 407 -6.06 -30.26 -8.87
C GLN A 407 -4.59 -30.18 -8.42
N HIS A 408 -3.86 -29.15 -8.87
CA HIS A 408 -2.47 -28.93 -8.51
C HIS A 408 -2.31 -28.06 -7.26
N LEU A 409 -3.36 -27.33 -6.85
CA LEU A 409 -3.29 -26.37 -5.76
C LEU A 409 -2.96 -27.07 -4.43
N ASP A 410 -3.57 -28.23 -4.18
CA ASP A 410 -3.33 -29.03 -2.97
C ASP A 410 -1.84 -29.41 -2.82
N ALA A 411 -1.20 -29.83 -3.91
CA ALA A 411 0.22 -30.18 -3.90
C ALA A 411 1.13 -28.96 -3.69
N VAL A 412 0.78 -27.81 -4.28
CA VAL A 412 1.52 -26.54 -4.07
C VAL A 412 1.34 -26.05 -2.63
N LEU A 413 0.15 -26.19 -2.06
CA LEU A 413 -0.13 -25.84 -0.67
C LEU A 413 0.69 -26.69 0.28
N SER A 414 0.71 -28.01 0.11
CA SER A 414 1.57 -28.90 0.92
C SER A 414 3.05 -28.55 0.79
N ALA A 415 3.52 -28.21 -0.42
CA ALA A 415 4.90 -27.77 -0.62
C ALA A 415 5.20 -26.43 0.09
N ALA A 416 4.27 -25.47 0.05
CA ALA A 416 4.39 -24.18 0.72
C ALA A 416 4.36 -24.31 2.26
N GLU A 417 3.51 -25.19 2.79
CA GLU A 417 3.42 -25.48 4.22
C GLU A 417 4.74 -26.05 4.76
N SER A 418 5.43 -26.90 3.99
CA SER A 418 6.71 -27.51 4.34
C SER A 418 7.90 -26.54 4.42
N MET A 419 7.72 -25.27 4.05
CA MET A 419 8.77 -24.26 4.10
C MET A 419 8.99 -23.76 5.53
N TYR A 420 10.20 -23.31 5.86
CA TYR A 420 10.55 -22.75 7.17
C TYR A 420 10.78 -21.24 7.11
N SER A 421 11.38 -20.75 6.03
CA SER A 421 11.63 -19.32 5.80
C SER A 421 10.32 -18.54 5.72
N SER A 422 10.11 -17.66 6.70
CA SER A 422 8.88 -16.85 6.80
C SER A 422 8.69 -15.95 5.59
N GLY A 423 9.76 -15.33 5.08
CA GLY A 423 9.70 -14.45 3.91
C GLY A 423 9.39 -15.20 2.62
N ASP A 424 10.02 -16.35 2.40
CA ASP A 424 9.74 -17.18 1.22
C ASP A 424 8.32 -17.74 1.28
N LYS A 425 7.90 -18.24 2.46
CA LYS A 425 6.56 -18.77 2.72
C LYS A 425 5.48 -17.69 2.47
N GLN A 426 5.65 -16.49 3.04
CA GLN A 426 4.78 -15.34 2.79
C GLN A 426 4.66 -15.05 1.29
N SER A 427 5.79 -15.05 0.58
CA SER A 427 5.83 -14.71 -0.83
C SER A 427 5.10 -15.74 -1.70
N VAL A 428 5.18 -17.03 -1.36
CA VAL A 428 4.42 -18.10 -2.04
C VAL A 428 2.93 -18.01 -1.72
N PHE A 429 2.54 -17.82 -0.45
CA PHE A 429 1.13 -17.65 -0.09
C PHE A 429 0.50 -16.44 -0.75
N ASN A 430 1.22 -15.33 -0.87
CA ASN A 430 0.74 -14.14 -1.58
C ASN A 430 0.43 -14.41 -3.07
N ASP A 431 1.19 -15.27 -3.74
CA ASP A 431 0.94 -15.65 -5.12
C ASP A 431 -0.19 -16.69 -5.23
N LEU A 432 -0.27 -17.62 -4.28
CA LEU A 432 -1.38 -18.58 -4.15
C LEU A 432 -2.73 -17.87 -3.99
N ILE A 433 -2.80 -16.85 -3.13
CA ILE A 433 -4.02 -16.06 -2.89
C ILE A 433 -4.48 -15.34 -4.15
N CYS A 434 -3.56 -14.95 -5.03
CA CYS A 434 -3.87 -14.30 -6.31
C CYS A 434 -4.24 -15.30 -7.42
N ASN A 435 -4.14 -16.60 -7.17
CA ASN A 435 -4.37 -17.60 -8.20
C ASN A 435 -5.87 -17.74 -8.51
N ARG A 436 -6.22 -17.74 -9.81
CA ARG A 436 -7.61 -17.82 -10.29
C ARG A 436 -8.33 -19.14 -9.98
N TYR A 437 -7.59 -20.19 -9.60
CA TYR A 437 -8.13 -21.51 -9.28
C TYR A 437 -8.32 -21.73 -7.78
N LEU A 438 -8.23 -20.67 -6.97
CA LEU A 438 -8.48 -20.74 -5.54
C LEU A 438 -9.98 -20.93 -5.27
N GLU A 439 -10.33 -22.04 -4.61
CA GLU A 439 -11.71 -22.35 -4.18
C GLU A 439 -11.87 -22.32 -2.65
N ALA A 440 -13.12 -22.23 -2.18
CA ALA A 440 -13.50 -22.18 -0.76
C ALA A 440 -12.85 -23.29 0.11
N ARG A 441 -12.71 -24.51 -0.44
CA ARG A 441 -12.14 -25.67 0.26
C ARG A 441 -10.67 -25.49 0.67
N HIS A 442 -9.93 -24.58 0.05
CA HIS A 442 -8.49 -24.40 0.30
C HIS A 442 -8.18 -23.37 1.39
N PHE A 443 -9.14 -22.51 1.76
CA PHE A 443 -8.92 -21.45 2.75
C PHE A 443 -8.49 -21.97 4.13
N PRO A 444 -9.08 -23.05 4.69
CA PRO A 444 -8.62 -23.60 5.96
C PRO A 444 -7.15 -23.99 5.95
N SER A 445 -6.66 -24.67 4.90
CA SER A 445 -5.25 -25.05 4.76
C SER A 445 -4.35 -23.83 4.61
N ILE A 446 -4.75 -22.85 3.81
CA ILE A 446 -4.00 -21.58 3.67
C ILE A 446 -3.87 -20.88 5.03
N LEU A 447 -4.96 -20.76 5.79
CA LEU A 447 -4.96 -20.13 7.11
C LEU A 447 -4.09 -20.89 8.12
N ASN A 448 -4.12 -22.22 8.08
CA ASN A 448 -3.23 -23.05 8.88
C ASN A 448 -1.75 -22.84 8.49
N GLY A 449 -1.44 -22.79 7.20
CA GLY A 449 -0.09 -22.50 6.72
C GLY A 449 0.42 -21.11 7.09
N ILE A 450 -0.46 -20.10 7.12
CA ILE A 450 -0.14 -18.74 7.56
C ILE A 450 0.21 -18.70 9.05
N LYS A 451 -0.53 -19.43 9.89
CA LYS A 451 -0.27 -19.52 11.34
C LYS A 451 1.18 -19.95 11.65
N GLU A 452 1.75 -20.81 10.80
CA GLU A 452 3.11 -21.34 10.91
C GLU A 452 4.22 -20.39 10.40
N ILE A 453 3.89 -19.23 9.83
CA ILE A 453 4.89 -18.21 9.44
C ILE A 453 5.48 -17.58 10.71
N SER A 454 6.76 -17.73 11.03
CA SER A 454 7.26 -17.25 12.34
C SER A 454 7.29 -15.72 12.52
N ASN A 455 7.34 -14.94 11.43
CA ASN A 455 7.42 -13.49 11.51
C ASN A 455 6.02 -12.85 11.43
N ASP A 456 5.69 -12.03 12.42
CA ASP A 456 4.37 -11.40 12.58
C ASP A 456 3.98 -10.46 11.44
N SER A 457 4.92 -9.64 10.94
CA SER A 457 4.62 -8.73 9.82
C SER A 457 4.40 -9.50 8.50
N HIS A 458 5.10 -10.62 8.33
CA HIS A 458 4.84 -11.55 7.24
C HIS A 458 3.46 -12.23 7.38
N LYS A 459 3.07 -12.70 8.58
CA LYS A 459 1.72 -13.23 8.84
C LYS A 459 0.64 -12.19 8.50
N SER A 460 0.76 -10.99 9.06
CA SER A 460 -0.17 -9.88 8.85
C SER A 460 -0.32 -9.56 7.35
N SER A 461 0.81 -9.45 6.63
CA SER A 461 0.79 -9.19 5.19
C SER A 461 -0.03 -10.21 4.40
N VAL A 462 0.11 -11.52 4.70
CA VAL A 462 -0.68 -12.54 4.01
C VAL A 462 -2.15 -12.50 4.44
N LEU A 463 -2.45 -12.34 5.73
CA LEU A 463 -3.82 -12.24 6.24
C LEU A 463 -4.56 -11.04 5.64
N CYS A 464 -3.91 -9.87 5.55
CA CYS A 464 -4.44 -8.68 4.92
C CYS A 464 -4.82 -8.93 3.46
N LYS A 465 -3.99 -9.67 2.72
CA LYS A 465 -4.25 -10.02 1.32
C LYS A 465 -5.35 -11.07 1.17
N LEU A 466 -5.49 -11.95 2.15
CA LEU A 466 -6.48 -13.03 2.16
C LEU A 466 -7.88 -12.54 2.56
N ALA A 467 -7.97 -11.62 3.52
CA ALA A 467 -9.21 -11.13 4.12
C ALA A 467 -10.33 -10.80 3.11
N PRO A 468 -10.10 -10.00 2.04
CA PRO A 468 -11.16 -9.66 1.09
C PRO A 468 -11.62 -10.84 0.20
N LYS A 469 -10.93 -11.98 0.23
CA LYS A 469 -11.25 -13.17 -0.59
C LYS A 469 -11.91 -14.29 0.19
N LEU A 470 -12.00 -14.18 1.51
CA LEU A 470 -12.54 -15.24 2.37
C LEU A 470 -14.02 -15.55 2.05
N PRO A 471 -14.43 -16.83 2.05
CA PRO A 471 -15.83 -17.21 2.04
C PRO A 471 -16.61 -16.62 3.23
N LYS A 472 -17.47 -15.63 2.95
CA LYS A 472 -18.07 -14.77 3.99
C LYS A 472 -19.09 -15.49 4.88
N ASN A 473 -19.81 -16.46 4.32
CA ASN A 473 -20.83 -17.23 5.05
C ASN A 473 -20.26 -18.51 5.70
N ASP A 474 -18.94 -18.68 5.74
CA ASP A 474 -18.32 -19.87 6.32
C ASP A 474 -17.76 -19.59 7.72
N ALA A 475 -18.46 -20.11 8.74
CA ALA A 475 -18.05 -19.95 10.15
C ALA A 475 -16.73 -20.63 10.47
N ASN A 476 -16.39 -21.74 9.80
CA ASN A 476 -15.13 -22.45 10.01
C ASN A 476 -13.96 -21.63 9.45
N VAL A 477 -14.15 -21.01 8.28
CA VAL A 477 -13.16 -20.08 7.70
C VAL A 477 -12.95 -18.87 8.60
N ARG A 478 -14.03 -18.26 9.12
CA ARG A 478 -13.93 -17.16 10.10
C ARG A 478 -13.13 -17.57 11.33
N GLN A 479 -13.41 -18.75 11.89
CA GLN A 479 -12.70 -19.26 13.06
C GLN A 479 -11.22 -19.52 12.75
N ALA A 480 -10.91 -20.09 11.58
CA ALA A 480 -9.54 -20.30 11.14
C ALA A 480 -8.79 -18.96 10.95
N TYR A 481 -9.46 -17.92 10.46
CA TYR A 481 -8.88 -16.58 10.36
C TYR A 481 -8.58 -16.00 11.74
N LEU A 482 -9.53 -16.10 12.68
CA LEU A 482 -9.33 -15.69 14.07
C LEU A 482 -8.11 -16.39 14.68
N MET A 483 -7.98 -17.70 14.52
CA MET A 483 -6.83 -18.46 15.05
C MET A 483 -5.50 -18.06 14.40
N ALA A 484 -5.49 -17.78 13.10
CA ALA A 484 -4.29 -17.32 12.40
C ALA A 484 -3.89 -15.91 12.84
N ALA A 485 -4.85 -14.98 12.93
CA ALA A 485 -4.63 -13.61 13.39
C ALA A 485 -4.21 -13.57 14.87
N ASP A 486 -4.77 -14.44 15.71
CA ASP A 486 -4.43 -14.49 17.14
C ASP A 486 -3.01 -15.00 17.39
N SER A 487 -2.46 -15.78 16.46
CA SER A 487 -1.08 -16.24 16.50
C SER A 487 -0.04 -15.13 16.23
N ILE A 488 -0.47 -13.92 15.88
CA ILE A 488 0.38 -12.74 15.75
C ILE A 488 0.62 -12.14 17.15
N TYR A 489 1.87 -11.93 17.54
CA TYR A 489 2.20 -11.35 18.85
C TYR A 489 2.25 -9.83 18.84
N SER A 490 2.80 -9.24 17.77
CA SER A 490 2.85 -7.80 17.55
C SER A 490 1.44 -7.20 17.48
N SER A 491 1.13 -6.29 18.42
CA SER A 491 -0.18 -5.63 18.44
C SER A 491 -0.45 -4.82 17.18
N LYS A 492 0.59 -4.21 16.60
CA LYS A 492 0.49 -3.47 15.34
C LYS A 492 0.09 -4.40 14.20
N ASP A 493 0.82 -5.50 14.01
CA ASP A 493 0.57 -6.45 12.92
C ASP A 493 -0.78 -7.17 13.11
N LYS A 494 -1.16 -7.50 14.36
CA LYS A 494 -2.47 -8.09 14.68
C LYS A 494 -3.60 -7.10 14.36
N ALA A 495 -3.41 -5.82 14.67
CA ALA A 495 -4.38 -4.78 14.36
C ALA A 495 -4.50 -4.53 12.85
N GLU A 496 -3.42 -4.59 12.09
CA GLU A 496 -3.45 -4.52 10.62
C GLU A 496 -4.26 -5.68 10.02
N ALA A 497 -3.97 -6.92 10.41
CA ALA A 497 -4.72 -8.10 9.98
C ALA A 497 -6.20 -8.03 10.40
N THR A 498 -6.48 -7.56 11.62
CA THR A 498 -7.84 -7.35 12.10
C THR A 498 -8.54 -6.27 11.28
N MET A 499 -7.87 -5.15 10.99
CA MET A 499 -8.41 -4.05 10.20
C MET A 499 -8.83 -4.52 8.81
N ALA A 500 -8.00 -5.32 8.14
CA ALA A 500 -8.32 -5.89 6.83
C ALA A 500 -9.57 -6.77 6.86
N PHE A 501 -9.80 -7.51 7.96
CA PHE A 501 -10.99 -8.33 8.13
C PHE A 501 -12.25 -7.49 8.40
N VAL A 502 -12.15 -6.46 9.26
CA VAL A 502 -13.32 -5.64 9.64
C VAL A 502 -13.71 -4.59 8.59
N SER A 503 -12.80 -4.23 7.69
CA SER A 503 -13.02 -3.18 6.68
C SER A 503 -13.91 -3.62 5.52
N ASP A 504 -14.13 -4.92 5.32
CA ASP A 504 -14.99 -5.42 4.26
C ASP A 504 -16.48 -5.29 4.67
N PRO A 505 -17.27 -4.42 3.98
CA PRO A 505 -18.64 -4.09 4.37
C PRO A 505 -19.60 -5.28 4.38
N GLU A 506 -19.31 -6.35 3.63
CA GLU A 506 -20.17 -7.52 3.56
C GLU A 506 -20.15 -8.33 4.86
N TRP A 507 -19.09 -8.25 5.67
CA TRP A 507 -19.07 -8.82 7.02
C TRP A 507 -19.93 -8.07 8.02
N THR A 508 -20.29 -6.82 7.69
CA THR A 508 -21.01 -5.91 8.61
C THR A 508 -22.53 -5.96 8.44
N GLY A 509 -23.05 -6.90 7.64
CA GLY A 509 -24.50 -7.04 7.37
C GLY A 509 -25.08 -5.93 6.49
N SER A 510 -24.24 -5.16 5.79
CA SER A 510 -24.68 -4.16 4.81
C SER A 510 -24.88 -4.79 3.42
N THR A 511 -25.63 -5.89 3.34
CA THR A 511 -26.16 -6.33 2.05
C THR A 511 -27.20 -5.30 1.59
N LYS A 512 -27.03 -4.79 0.36
CA LYS A 512 -28.11 -4.14 -0.38
C LYS A 512 -29.23 -5.16 -0.57
N HIS A 513 -30.13 -5.28 0.40
CA HIS A 513 -31.45 -5.78 0.08
C HIS A 513 -32.09 -4.73 -0.82
N GLN A 514 -32.30 -5.08 -2.09
CA GLN A 514 -33.29 -4.39 -2.90
C GLN A 514 -34.58 -4.40 -2.10
N GLU A 515 -35.05 -3.21 -1.72
CA GLU A 515 -36.39 -3.00 -1.18
C GLU A 515 -37.39 -3.46 -2.25
N TYR A 516 -37.81 -4.71 -2.14
CA TYR A 516 -39.13 -5.11 -2.63
C TYR A 516 -40.05 -5.01 -1.42
N GLU A 517 -40.89 -3.97 -1.41
CA GLU A 517 -42.07 -3.93 -0.56
C GLU A 517 -42.90 -5.19 -0.85
N PHE A 518 -43.07 -6.03 0.16
CA PHE A 518 -44.08 -7.08 0.16
C PHE A 518 -44.90 -6.92 1.44
N ASP A 519 -46.20 -6.72 1.25
CA ASP A 519 -47.21 -6.57 2.28
C ASP A 519 -47.26 -7.79 3.22
N ASP A 520 -47.48 -7.47 4.49
CA ASP A 520 -48.14 -8.23 5.58
C ASP A 520 -48.18 -9.77 5.49
N ASP A 521 -47.48 -10.45 6.42
CA ASP A 521 -48.13 -11.31 7.43
C ASP A 521 -47.15 -11.74 8.54
N TYR A 522 -47.67 -11.90 9.76
CA TYR A 522 -46.98 -12.29 10.98
C TYR A 522 -46.38 -13.71 10.90
N SER A 523 -45.06 -13.86 11.03
CA SER A 523 -44.46 -14.96 11.81
C SER A 523 -43.01 -14.68 12.20
N THR A 524 -42.68 -15.07 13.43
CA THR A 524 -41.36 -14.97 14.06
C THR A 524 -40.34 -15.89 13.38
N THR A 525 -39.66 -15.39 12.36
CA THR A 525 -38.36 -15.91 11.93
C THR A 525 -37.35 -14.79 12.06
N GLN A 526 -36.51 -14.80 13.11
CA GLN A 526 -35.20 -14.16 13.03
C GLN A 526 -34.53 -14.74 11.79
N SER A 527 -34.51 -13.98 10.69
CA SER A 527 -34.00 -14.45 9.41
C SER A 527 -32.57 -14.95 9.60
N ASN A 528 -32.21 -16.09 9.00
CA ASN A 528 -30.85 -16.66 9.08
C ASN A 528 -29.74 -15.62 8.80
N SER A 529 -30.04 -14.62 7.97
CA SER A 529 -29.16 -13.47 7.70
C SER A 529 -28.80 -12.62 8.92
N THR A 530 -29.71 -12.43 9.87
CA THR A 530 -29.46 -11.67 11.11
C THR A 530 -28.55 -12.43 12.07
N VAL A 531 -28.73 -13.75 12.15
CA VAL A 531 -27.90 -14.65 12.97
C VAL A 531 -26.48 -14.73 12.41
N GLU A 532 -26.34 -14.84 11.10
CA GLU A 532 -25.03 -14.85 10.42
C GLU A 532 -24.29 -13.51 10.57
N SER A 533 -24.99 -12.38 10.41
CA SER A 533 -24.41 -11.05 10.62
C SER A 533 -23.92 -10.85 12.05
N LEU A 534 -24.68 -11.32 13.04
CA LEU A 534 -24.26 -11.25 14.44
C LEU A 534 -23.08 -12.17 14.74
N SER A 535 -23.06 -13.39 14.16
CA SER A 535 -21.93 -14.31 14.27
C SER A 535 -20.65 -13.70 13.70
N ALA A 536 -20.72 -13.09 12.51
CA ALA A 536 -19.59 -12.41 11.90
C ALA A 536 -19.08 -11.24 12.76
N PHE A 537 -19.99 -10.40 13.26
CA PHE A 537 -19.63 -9.29 14.14
C PHE A 537 -18.98 -9.76 15.44
N ASN A 538 -19.45 -10.86 16.03
CA ASN A 538 -18.82 -11.44 17.21
C ASN A 538 -17.37 -11.85 16.93
N THR A 539 -17.06 -12.42 15.75
CA THR A 539 -15.67 -12.69 15.34
C THR A 539 -14.85 -11.41 15.25
N GLN A 540 -15.41 -10.32 14.72
CA GLN A 540 -14.73 -9.01 14.65
C GLN A 540 -14.39 -8.45 16.05
N ILE A 541 -15.32 -8.58 17.00
CA ILE A 541 -15.08 -8.17 18.39
C ILE A 541 -14.01 -9.04 19.06
N GLN A 542 -14.02 -10.36 18.84
CA GLN A 542 -12.98 -11.24 19.40
C GLN A 542 -11.59 -10.90 18.84
N LEU A 543 -11.48 -10.64 17.54
CA LEU A 543 -10.23 -10.17 16.92
C LEU A 543 -9.73 -8.88 17.60
N ALA A 544 -10.63 -7.89 17.79
CA ALA A 544 -10.29 -6.64 18.45
C ALA A 544 -9.86 -6.83 19.92
N LYS A 545 -10.56 -7.70 20.65
CA LYS A 545 -10.28 -8.02 22.07
C LYS A 545 -8.88 -8.58 22.27
N ASN A 546 -8.39 -9.36 21.31
CA ASN A 546 -7.08 -10.02 21.36
C ASN A 546 -5.89 -9.11 21.00
N ILE A 547 -6.14 -7.84 20.67
CA ILE A 547 -5.08 -6.83 20.50
C ILE A 547 -4.65 -6.34 21.88
N SER A 548 -3.35 -6.42 22.21
CA SER A 548 -2.87 -6.03 23.54
C SER A 548 -2.72 -4.52 23.71
N SER A 549 -2.31 -3.80 22.66
CA SER A 549 -2.14 -2.36 22.72
C SER A 549 -3.48 -1.61 22.62
N ASP A 550 -3.75 -0.73 23.58
CA ASP A 550 -5.00 0.01 23.67
C ASP A 550 -5.20 0.99 22.50
N SER A 551 -4.13 1.62 22.00
CA SER A 551 -4.22 2.55 20.87
C SER A 551 -4.65 1.84 19.58
N GLU A 552 -4.11 0.65 19.33
CA GLU A 552 -4.39 -0.19 18.17
C GLU A 552 -5.79 -0.81 18.29
N LYS A 553 -6.14 -1.33 19.48
CA LYS A 553 -7.48 -1.82 19.79
C LYS A 553 -8.53 -0.72 19.60
N ALA A 554 -8.29 0.48 20.13
CA ALA A 554 -9.17 1.62 19.95
C ALA A 554 -9.33 2.00 18.47
N THR A 555 -8.27 1.89 17.67
CA THR A 555 -8.33 2.15 16.22
C THR A 555 -9.28 1.19 15.51
N VAL A 556 -9.21 -0.11 15.83
CA VAL A 556 -10.14 -1.13 15.30
C VAL A 556 -11.57 -0.88 15.78
N LEU A 557 -11.78 -0.62 17.07
CA LEU A 557 -13.11 -0.35 17.63
C LEU A 557 -13.75 0.91 17.02
N LYS A 558 -12.97 1.98 16.85
CA LYS A 558 -13.42 3.21 16.17
C LYS A 558 -13.85 2.92 14.73
N HIS A 559 -13.15 2.03 14.03
CA HIS A 559 -13.53 1.61 12.68
C HIS A 559 -14.84 0.81 12.67
N LEU A 560 -15.02 -0.16 13.58
CA LEU A 560 -16.28 -0.91 13.71
C LEU A 560 -17.48 0.02 13.97
N LEU A 561 -17.26 1.08 14.74
CA LEU A 561 -18.25 2.12 15.01
C LEU A 561 -18.56 3.03 13.81
N THR A 562 -17.94 2.86 12.64
CA THR A 562 -18.36 3.54 11.41
C THR A 562 -19.57 2.87 10.75
N ASN A 563 -19.86 1.60 11.10
CA ASN A 563 -21.04 0.91 10.58
C ASN A 563 -22.33 1.62 11.02
N LYS A 564 -23.19 1.98 10.06
CA LYS A 564 -24.45 2.68 10.32
C LYS A 564 -25.49 1.78 11.03
N LYS A 565 -25.47 0.48 10.79
CA LYS A 565 -26.43 -0.49 11.34
C LYS A 565 -25.77 -1.31 12.45
N LEU A 566 -25.76 -0.79 13.68
CA LEU A 566 -25.29 -1.52 14.86
C LEU A 566 -26.46 -1.84 15.78
N SER A 567 -26.65 -3.13 16.10
CA SER A 567 -27.66 -3.57 17.06
C SER A 567 -27.23 -3.27 18.50
N ASP A 568 -28.14 -3.43 19.47
CA ASP A 568 -27.84 -3.30 20.89
C ASP A 568 -26.72 -4.25 21.34
N GLN A 569 -26.75 -5.50 20.84
CA GLN A 569 -25.72 -6.51 21.14
C GLN A 569 -24.35 -6.14 20.58
N MET A 570 -24.31 -5.56 19.37
CA MET A 570 -23.06 -5.13 18.73
C MET A 570 -22.39 -4.00 19.53
N ILE A 571 -23.15 -2.99 19.95
CA ILE A 571 -22.62 -1.92 20.80
C ILE A 571 -22.19 -2.45 22.16
N ALA A 572 -22.95 -3.37 22.76
CA ALA A 572 -22.55 -4.00 24.02
C ALA A 572 -21.20 -4.73 23.88
N GLY A 573 -20.97 -5.47 22.79
CA GLY A 573 -19.69 -6.11 22.50
C GLY A 573 -18.53 -5.12 22.33
N VAL A 574 -18.78 -3.96 21.71
CA VAL A 574 -17.77 -2.88 21.64
C VAL A 574 -17.45 -2.35 23.03
N VAL A 575 -18.45 -2.09 23.87
CA VAL A 575 -18.25 -1.60 25.25
C VAL A 575 -17.52 -2.62 26.11
N GLU A 576 -17.84 -3.92 26.00
CA GLU A 576 -17.11 -4.99 26.69
C GLU A 576 -15.62 -4.98 26.29
N CYS A 577 -15.33 -4.78 25.00
CA CYS A 577 -13.96 -4.66 24.52
C CYS A 577 -13.26 -3.41 25.09
N VAL A 578 -13.97 -2.28 25.21
CA VAL A 578 -13.46 -1.05 25.86
C VAL A 578 -13.13 -1.28 27.33
N GLU A 579 -13.92 -2.07 28.04
CA GLU A 579 -13.68 -2.38 29.46
C GLU A 579 -12.35 -3.12 29.67
N THR A 580 -11.90 -3.92 28.69
CA THR A 580 -10.59 -4.61 28.73
C THR A 580 -9.37 -3.70 28.53
N MET A 581 -9.57 -2.44 28.16
CA MET A 581 -8.47 -1.50 27.94
C MET A 581 -7.94 -0.96 29.28
N TYR A 582 -6.71 -0.48 29.30
CA TYR A 582 -6.12 0.19 30.47
C TYR A 582 -6.11 1.71 30.32
N SER A 583 -5.86 2.20 29.11
CA SER A 583 -5.69 3.62 28.87
C SER A 583 -7.02 4.36 28.86
N ALA A 584 -7.17 5.25 29.85
CA ALA A 584 -8.36 6.06 30.07
C ALA A 584 -8.71 6.96 28.89
N LYS A 585 -7.69 7.49 28.19
CA LYS A 585 -7.87 8.37 27.03
C LYS A 585 -8.52 7.58 25.88
N GLU A 586 -7.97 6.43 25.54
CA GLU A 586 -8.45 5.58 24.45
C GLU A 586 -9.85 5.03 24.76
N LYS A 587 -10.14 4.65 26.02
CA LYS A 587 -11.51 4.32 26.45
C LYS A 587 -12.48 5.48 26.20
N GLY A 588 -12.10 6.66 26.67
CA GLY A 588 -12.89 7.88 26.53
C GLY A 588 -13.17 8.20 25.06
N ASP A 589 -12.18 8.11 24.19
CA ASP A 589 -12.33 8.37 22.76
C ASP A 589 -13.35 7.43 22.08
N VAL A 590 -13.30 6.13 22.38
CA VAL A 590 -14.23 5.14 21.80
C VAL A 590 -15.66 5.39 22.31
N LEU A 591 -15.83 5.61 23.61
CA LEU A 591 -17.15 5.90 24.20
C LEU A 591 -17.74 7.23 23.69
N GLN A 592 -16.90 8.26 23.54
CA GLN A 592 -17.31 9.53 22.94
C GLN A 592 -17.74 9.35 21.48
N LEU A 593 -17.08 8.46 20.72
CA LEU A 593 -17.51 8.16 19.36
C LEU A 593 -18.88 7.47 19.35
N ILE A 594 -19.14 6.56 20.29
CA ILE A 594 -20.48 5.96 20.46
C ILE A 594 -21.52 7.06 20.75
N ALA A 595 -21.25 7.97 21.69
CA ALA A 595 -22.14 9.08 22.00
C ALA A 595 -22.37 10.06 20.85
N LYS A 596 -21.49 10.13 19.85
CA LYS A 596 -21.64 11.03 18.69
C LYS A 596 -22.48 10.44 17.56
N ARG A 597 -22.86 9.17 17.64
CA ARG A 597 -23.66 8.52 16.60
C ARG A 597 -25.12 8.96 16.70
N SER A 598 -25.74 9.23 15.55
CA SER A 598 -27.18 9.48 15.48
C SER A 598 -27.97 8.19 15.72
N GLY A 599 -29.10 8.30 16.41
CA GLY A 599 -30.03 7.17 16.56
C GLY A 599 -29.66 6.10 17.58
N LEU A 600 -28.83 6.42 18.60
CA LEU A 600 -28.59 5.50 19.72
C LEU A 600 -29.91 5.07 20.39
N SER A 601 -30.04 3.77 20.65
CA SER A 601 -31.13 3.25 21.48
C SER A 601 -30.90 3.57 22.97
N ALA A 602 -31.95 3.55 23.78
CA ALA A 602 -31.82 3.75 25.23
C ALA A 602 -30.92 2.67 25.88
N LYS A 603 -30.97 1.42 25.40
CA LYS A 603 -30.12 0.32 25.87
C LYS A 603 -28.66 0.55 25.50
N GLN A 604 -28.38 0.98 24.26
CA GLN A 604 -27.04 1.34 23.80
C GLN A 604 -26.46 2.48 24.63
N PHE A 605 -27.27 3.52 24.88
CA PHE A 605 -26.86 4.63 25.73
C PHE A 605 -26.53 4.17 27.15
N GLN A 606 -27.39 3.36 27.76
CA GLN A 606 -27.22 2.86 29.12
C GLN A 606 -25.95 2.00 29.27
N VAL A 607 -25.68 1.07 28.34
CA VAL A 607 -24.45 0.25 28.41
C VAL A 607 -23.20 1.10 28.23
N SER A 608 -23.22 2.10 27.35
CA SER A 608 -22.08 2.99 27.15
C SER A 608 -21.80 3.89 28.35
N VAL A 609 -22.83 4.39 29.04
CA VAL A 609 -22.65 5.16 30.28
C VAL A 609 -22.01 4.32 31.38
N LYS A 610 -22.39 3.04 31.51
CA LYS A 610 -21.74 2.12 32.47
C LYS A 610 -20.23 1.97 32.19
N GLY A 611 -19.84 1.91 30.92
CA GLY A 611 -18.43 1.85 30.52
C GLY A 611 -17.60 3.06 30.96
N ILE A 612 -18.21 4.23 31.19
CA ILE A 612 -17.52 5.45 31.64
C ILE A 612 -16.93 5.28 33.04
N ASN A 613 -17.55 4.46 33.90
CA ASN A 613 -17.03 4.18 35.24
C ASN A 613 -15.64 3.52 35.21
N GLY A 614 -15.32 2.80 34.13
CA GLY A 614 -14.03 2.16 33.93
C GLY A 614 -12.90 3.08 33.46
N ILE A 615 -13.15 4.40 33.31
CA ILE A 615 -12.14 5.40 32.95
C ILE A 615 -11.42 5.87 34.22
N SER A 616 -10.12 5.60 34.35
CA SER A 616 -9.35 5.93 35.55
C SER A 616 -8.89 7.40 35.64
N ASN A 617 -8.63 8.05 34.50
CA ASN A 617 -8.21 9.45 34.46
C ASN A 617 -9.42 10.40 34.46
N ASP A 618 -9.48 11.29 35.44
CA ASP A 618 -10.62 12.20 35.62
C ASP A 618 -10.84 13.18 34.47
N GLY A 619 -9.79 13.69 33.83
CA GLY A 619 -9.95 14.58 32.66
C GLY A 619 -10.59 13.86 31.47
N SER A 620 -10.17 12.61 31.22
CA SER A 620 -10.77 11.75 30.18
C SER A 620 -12.21 11.36 30.54
N LYS A 621 -12.46 11.05 31.82
CA LYS A 621 -13.80 10.73 32.33
C LYS A 621 -14.73 11.93 32.19
N ALA A 622 -14.28 13.12 32.60
CA ALA A 622 -15.03 14.36 32.51
C ALA A 622 -15.43 14.70 31.07
N THR A 623 -14.47 14.65 30.15
CA THR A 623 -14.72 14.93 28.73
C THR A 623 -15.75 13.96 28.15
N THR A 624 -15.67 12.68 28.55
CA THR A 624 -16.62 11.65 28.13
C THR A 624 -18.01 11.91 28.73
N LEU A 625 -18.13 12.14 30.04
CA LEU A 625 -19.40 12.43 30.70
C LEU A 625 -20.11 13.64 30.08
N LYS A 626 -19.38 14.72 29.81
CA LYS A 626 -19.93 15.92 29.16
C LYS A 626 -20.46 15.63 27.75
N THR A 627 -19.76 14.79 26.98
CA THR A 627 -20.23 14.37 25.65
C THR A 627 -21.57 13.65 25.74
N PHE A 628 -21.74 12.75 26.72
CA PHE A 628 -23.00 12.04 26.94
C PHE A 628 -24.10 12.98 27.48
N LEU A 629 -23.77 13.95 28.34
CA LEU A 629 -24.73 14.92 28.88
C LEU A 629 -25.38 15.79 27.82
N LEU A 630 -24.66 16.10 26.74
CA LEU A 630 -25.13 16.92 25.63
C LEU A 630 -25.91 16.12 24.57
N HIS A 631 -26.02 14.80 24.71
CA HIS A 631 -26.61 13.94 23.71
C HIS A 631 -28.16 14.02 23.69
N GLU A 632 -28.77 13.97 22.50
CA GLU A 632 -30.23 14.12 22.33
C GLU A 632 -31.04 13.02 23.04
N LYS A 633 -30.49 11.81 23.17
CA LYS A 633 -31.11 10.66 23.84
C LYS A 633 -30.85 10.62 25.34
N PHE A 634 -30.18 11.63 25.89
CA PHE A 634 -30.06 11.75 27.33
C PHE A 634 -31.46 11.87 27.95
N THR A 635 -31.70 11.16 29.05
CA THR A 635 -32.98 11.16 29.78
C THR A 635 -32.69 11.15 31.28
N VAL A 636 -33.71 11.38 32.09
CA VAL A 636 -33.60 11.33 33.56
C VAL A 636 -33.07 10.00 34.08
N GLN A 637 -33.39 8.87 33.42
CA GLN A 637 -32.94 7.53 33.83
C GLN A 637 -31.42 7.36 33.73
N HIS A 638 -30.75 8.19 32.93
CA HIS A 638 -29.30 8.16 32.76
C HIS A 638 -28.55 9.04 33.76
N LEU A 639 -29.25 9.99 34.41
CA LEU A 639 -28.64 11.00 35.27
C LEU A 639 -27.99 10.37 36.50
N ASP A 640 -28.63 9.36 37.10
CA ASP A 640 -28.09 8.63 38.26
C ASP A 640 -26.73 7.97 37.96
N ALA A 641 -26.57 7.39 36.77
CA ALA A 641 -25.32 6.76 36.35
C ALA A 641 -24.22 7.80 36.08
N VAL A 642 -24.57 8.94 35.47
CA VAL A 642 -23.62 10.05 35.26
C VAL A 642 -23.20 10.69 36.58
N LEU A 643 -24.13 10.85 37.52
CA LEU A 643 -23.84 11.37 38.86
C LEU A 643 -22.88 10.45 39.61
N SER A 644 -23.15 9.14 39.62
CA SER A 644 -22.25 8.15 40.22
C SER A 644 -20.84 8.21 39.61
N ALA A 645 -20.73 8.35 38.28
CA ALA A 645 -19.46 8.51 37.60
C ALA A 645 -18.74 9.82 38.00
N ALA A 646 -19.46 10.94 38.09
CA ALA A 646 -18.93 12.24 38.48
C ALA A 646 -18.47 12.28 39.95
N GLU A 647 -19.20 11.63 40.85
CA GLU A 647 -18.85 11.50 42.26
C GLU A 647 -17.53 10.75 42.46
N SER A 648 -17.28 9.71 41.64
CA SER A 648 -16.05 8.90 41.68
C SER A 648 -14.78 9.64 41.25
N MET A 649 -14.88 10.88 40.79
CA MET A 649 -13.72 11.69 40.37
C MET A 649 -12.99 12.27 41.57
N TYR A 650 -11.68 12.50 41.46
CA TYR A 650 -10.85 13.11 42.51
C TYR A 650 -10.41 14.53 42.14
N SER A 651 -10.14 14.79 40.85
CA SER A 651 -9.75 16.10 40.34
C SER A 651 -10.85 17.13 40.58
N SER A 652 -10.58 18.09 41.46
CA SER A 652 -11.54 19.14 41.82
C SER A 652 -11.96 19.98 40.60
N GLY A 653 -11.04 20.26 39.67
CA GLY A 653 -11.33 21.06 38.47
C GLY A 653 -12.20 20.30 37.48
N ASP A 654 -11.87 19.03 37.20
CA ASP A 654 -12.66 18.20 36.30
C ASP A 654 -14.05 17.93 36.88
N LYS A 655 -14.12 17.62 38.18
CA LYS A 655 -15.37 17.40 38.93
C LYS A 655 -16.26 18.64 38.89
N GLN A 656 -15.72 19.82 39.21
CA GLN A 656 -16.43 21.10 39.09
C GLN A 656 -17.02 21.29 37.70
N SER A 657 -16.21 21.00 36.68
CA SER A 657 -16.61 21.22 35.29
C SER A 657 -17.77 20.29 34.87
N VAL A 658 -17.75 19.02 35.29
CA VAL A 658 -18.87 18.09 35.05
C VAL A 658 -20.12 18.50 35.82
N PHE A 659 -20.01 18.85 37.10
CA PHE A 659 -21.17 19.31 37.88
C PHE A 659 -21.77 20.59 37.32
N ASN A 660 -20.96 21.50 36.79
CA ASN A 660 -21.46 22.70 36.14
C ASN A 660 -22.32 22.40 34.89
N ASP A 661 -22.02 21.33 34.16
CA ASP A 661 -22.80 20.91 32.99
C ASP A 661 -24.06 20.11 33.41
N LEU A 662 -23.95 19.25 34.42
CA LEU A 662 -25.08 18.57 35.07
C LEU A 662 -26.13 19.56 35.59
N ILE A 663 -25.65 20.53 36.37
CA ILE A 663 -26.06 21.93 36.42
C ILE A 663 -27.21 22.34 35.51
N CYS A 664 -26.82 22.49 34.25
CA CYS A 664 -27.58 23.08 33.18
C CYS A 664 -28.49 22.07 32.47
N ASN A 665 -28.41 20.78 32.82
CA ASN A 665 -29.16 19.75 32.14
C ASN A 665 -30.66 19.87 32.41
N ARG A 666 -31.48 19.79 31.35
CA ARG A 666 -32.94 19.96 31.41
C ARG A 666 -33.68 18.84 32.14
N TYR A 667 -33.04 17.68 32.33
CA TYR A 667 -33.63 16.52 33.00
C TYR A 667 -33.30 16.45 34.49
N LEU A 668 -32.74 17.53 35.05
CA LEU A 668 -32.45 17.62 36.47
C LEU A 668 -33.75 17.73 37.28
N GLU A 669 -34.04 16.72 38.10
CA GLU A 669 -35.19 16.70 39.02
C GLU A 669 -34.79 16.84 40.48
N ALA A 670 -35.76 17.17 41.35
CA ALA A 670 -35.56 17.38 42.78
C ALA A 670 -34.83 16.23 43.49
N ARG A 671 -35.11 14.97 43.09
CA ARG A 671 -34.50 13.77 43.68
C ARG A 671 -32.98 13.68 43.52
N HIS A 672 -32.38 14.42 42.59
CA HIS A 672 -30.94 14.36 42.32
C HIS A 672 -30.12 15.38 43.11
N PHE A 673 -30.75 16.41 43.69
CA PHE A 673 -30.03 17.46 44.43
C PHE A 673 -29.22 16.93 45.62
N PRO A 674 -29.70 15.98 46.44
CA PRO A 674 -28.90 15.42 47.53
C PRO A 674 -27.57 14.82 47.05
N SER A 675 -27.60 14.02 45.98
CA SER A 675 -26.39 13.40 45.40
C SER A 675 -25.44 14.45 44.82
N ILE A 676 -25.98 15.43 44.08
CA ILE A 676 -25.17 16.56 43.56
C ILE A 676 -24.47 17.32 44.68
N LEU A 677 -25.19 17.65 45.75
CA LEU A 677 -24.64 18.38 46.90
C LEU A 677 -23.59 17.56 47.64
N ASN A 678 -23.80 16.26 47.78
CA ASN A 678 -22.81 15.35 48.33
C ASN A 678 -21.54 15.31 47.46
N GLY A 679 -21.68 15.20 46.14
CA GLY A 679 -20.56 15.24 45.21
C GLY A 679 -19.80 16.57 45.21
N ILE A 680 -20.49 17.70 45.35
CA ILE A 680 -19.88 19.04 45.46
C ILE A 680 -19.08 19.18 46.77
N LYS A 681 -19.60 18.64 47.88
CA LYS A 681 -18.90 18.67 49.18
C LYS A 681 -17.51 18.04 49.10
N GLU A 682 -17.35 16.98 48.29
CA GLU A 682 -16.09 16.28 48.05
C GLU A 682 -15.11 17.03 47.12
N ILE A 683 -15.45 18.21 46.59
CA ILE A 683 -14.50 19.06 45.86
C ILE A 683 -13.53 19.67 46.86
N SER A 684 -12.24 19.35 46.78
CA SER A 684 -11.25 19.85 47.75
C SER A 684 -10.88 21.33 47.55
N ASN A 685 -10.94 21.84 46.31
CA ASN A 685 -10.65 23.24 46.04
C ASN A 685 -11.87 24.12 46.35
N ASP A 686 -11.70 25.05 47.29
CA ASP A 686 -12.76 25.95 47.77
C ASP A 686 -13.36 26.85 46.67
N SER A 687 -12.53 27.40 45.78
CA SER A 687 -12.97 28.25 44.67
C SER A 687 -13.83 27.45 43.68
N HIS A 688 -13.40 26.23 43.36
CA HIS A 688 -14.19 25.32 42.52
C HIS A 688 -15.50 24.93 43.21
N LYS A 689 -15.47 24.56 44.51
CA LYS A 689 -16.66 24.19 45.28
C LYS A 689 -17.68 25.33 45.32
N SER A 690 -17.22 26.54 45.66
CA SER A 690 -18.06 27.75 45.70
C SER A 690 -18.65 28.07 44.34
N SER A 691 -17.87 27.95 43.26
CA SER A 691 -18.36 28.14 41.89
C SER A 691 -19.55 27.23 41.55
N VAL A 692 -19.48 25.94 41.88
CA VAL A 692 -20.60 25.01 41.61
C VAL A 692 -21.79 25.33 42.50
N LEU A 693 -21.58 25.60 43.80
CA LEU A 693 -22.66 25.95 44.73
C LEU A 693 -23.42 27.21 44.28
N CYS A 694 -22.70 28.25 43.86
CA CYS A 694 -23.29 29.48 43.34
C CYS A 694 -24.16 29.22 42.10
N LYS A 695 -23.71 28.31 41.22
CA LYS A 695 -24.46 27.92 40.02
C LYS A 695 -25.70 27.07 40.34
N LEU A 696 -25.61 26.26 41.39
CA LEU A 696 -26.68 25.37 41.84
C LEU A 696 -27.80 26.11 42.58
N ALA A 697 -27.43 27.08 43.43
CA ALA A 697 -28.33 27.79 44.34
C ALA A 697 -29.67 28.27 43.72
N PRO A 698 -29.70 28.93 42.54
CA PRO A 698 -30.96 29.40 41.95
C PRO A 698 -31.89 28.28 41.48
N LYS A 699 -31.42 27.03 41.39
CA LYS A 699 -32.21 25.87 40.95
C LYS A 699 -32.74 25.01 42.09
N LEU A 700 -32.34 25.27 43.32
CA LEU A 700 -32.71 24.43 44.46
C LEU A 700 -34.17 24.63 44.86
N PRO A 701 -34.89 23.55 45.24
CA PRO A 701 -36.20 23.65 45.86
C PRO A 701 -36.05 24.25 47.26
N LYS A 702 -36.19 25.58 47.38
CA LYS A 702 -36.00 26.31 48.66
C LYS A 702 -36.91 25.82 49.81
N ASN A 703 -38.02 25.15 49.48
CA ASN A 703 -38.97 24.59 50.45
C ASN A 703 -38.58 23.19 50.97
N ASP A 704 -37.59 22.52 50.38
CA ASP A 704 -37.11 21.21 50.82
C ASP A 704 -36.04 21.39 51.91
N ALA A 705 -36.40 21.06 53.14
CA ALA A 705 -35.53 21.20 54.31
C ALA A 705 -34.26 20.34 54.21
N ASN A 706 -34.34 19.16 53.59
CA ASN A 706 -33.21 18.24 53.46
C ASN A 706 -32.21 18.77 52.43
N VAL A 707 -32.71 19.26 51.29
CA VAL A 707 -31.86 19.85 50.24
C VAL A 707 -31.21 21.14 50.73
N ARG A 708 -31.93 21.98 51.48
CA ARG A 708 -31.36 23.17 52.13
C ARG A 708 -30.25 22.79 53.12
N GLN A 709 -30.50 21.81 53.98
CA GLN A 709 -29.50 21.37 54.95
C GLN A 709 -28.24 20.83 54.24
N ALA A 710 -28.40 20.03 53.19
CA ALA A 710 -27.29 19.52 52.39
C ALA A 710 -26.49 20.65 51.72
N TYR A 711 -27.16 21.72 51.23
CA TYR A 711 -26.48 22.88 50.67
C TYR A 711 -25.64 23.61 51.71
N LEU A 712 -26.22 23.88 52.89
CA LEU A 712 -25.53 24.56 53.98
C LEU A 712 -24.32 23.74 54.44
N MET A 713 -24.46 22.41 54.57
CA MET A 713 -23.33 21.53 54.89
C MET A 713 -22.21 21.56 53.84
N ALA A 714 -22.56 21.64 52.55
CA ALA A 714 -21.58 21.79 51.49
C ALA A 714 -20.89 23.17 51.52
N ALA A 715 -21.64 24.25 51.75
CA ALA A 715 -21.09 25.61 51.87
C ALA A 715 -20.20 25.78 53.13
N ASP A 716 -20.59 25.18 54.25
CA ASP A 716 -19.83 25.22 55.50
C ASP A 716 -18.47 24.49 55.37
N SER A 717 -18.40 23.50 54.49
CA SER A 717 -17.16 22.77 54.17
C SER A 717 -16.15 23.56 53.33
N ILE A 718 -16.45 24.81 52.95
CA ILE A 718 -15.49 25.75 52.34
C ILE A 718 -14.65 26.38 53.46
N TYR A 719 -13.33 26.44 53.33
CA TYR A 719 -12.47 27.09 54.33
C TYR A 719 -12.21 28.57 54.02
N SER A 720 -12.06 28.91 52.75
CA SER A 720 -11.90 30.28 52.25
C SER A 720 -13.11 31.14 52.58
N SER A 721 -12.92 32.16 53.43
CA SER A 721 -13.99 33.09 53.82
C SER A 721 -14.64 33.79 52.63
N LYS A 722 -13.85 34.13 51.60
CA LYS A 722 -14.34 34.76 50.37
C LYS A 722 -15.27 33.82 49.61
N ASP A 723 -14.83 32.58 49.41
CA ASP A 723 -15.57 31.59 48.63
C ASP A 723 -16.80 31.09 49.38
N LYS A 724 -16.71 30.96 50.71
CA LYS A 724 -17.85 30.67 51.59
C LYS A 724 -18.89 31.77 51.52
N ALA A 725 -18.47 33.03 51.65
CA ALA A 725 -19.39 34.16 51.55
C ALA A 725 -20.12 34.18 50.20
N ALA A 726 -19.41 33.94 49.10
CA ALA A 726 -20.04 33.85 47.77
C ALA A 726 -21.11 32.76 47.69
N ALA A 727 -20.81 31.54 48.17
CA ALA A 727 -21.75 30.43 48.17
C ALA A 727 -22.96 30.68 49.07
N THR A 728 -22.76 31.26 50.26
CA THR A 728 -23.86 31.61 51.19
C THR A 728 -24.74 32.72 50.62
N MET A 729 -24.14 33.76 50.03
CA MET A 729 -24.89 34.86 49.39
C MET A 729 -25.71 34.37 48.20
N ALA A 730 -25.20 33.43 47.40
CA ALA A 730 -25.95 32.88 46.27
C ALA A 730 -27.19 32.08 46.71
N PHE A 731 -27.20 31.56 47.94
CA PHE A 731 -28.28 30.75 48.48
C PHE A 731 -29.44 31.58 49.05
N MET A 732 -29.11 32.71 49.69
CA MET A 732 -30.08 33.69 50.17
C MET A 732 -30.87 34.23 48.98
#